data_AF-A0A916XSK0-F1
#
_entry.id   AF-A0A916XSK0-F1
#
_cell.length_a   1.000
_cell.length_b   1.000
_cell.length_c   1.000
_cell.angle_alpha   90.00
_cell.angle_beta   90.00
_cell.angle_gamma   90.00
#
_symmetry.space_group_name_H-M   'P 1'
#
loop_
_entity.id
_entity.type
_entity.pdbx_description
1 polymer ?
#
loop_
_entity_poly.entity_id
_entity_poly.type
_entity_poly.pdbx_seq_one_letter_code
_entity_poly.pdbx_strand_id
1 'polypeptide(L)'
;MSDLLRVEDLTVEFQTLAGRTRAVSGLSFRIEPGKTVAIVGESGSGKSVTAQAIMGILPPIARRRSGRILFRDEGKAEIDLAGLDTRSPQYAAIRGGRISMIFQEPTTSFSALHTIGDQIGEVLKIHEGASDKAARAATIEALAAVGFPSPEKKVDAYPFELSGGLCQRAMIAMAMICKPALLIADEPTTALDVTVQAEILKLMRALQDKHGTAILLIAHDLGVVANMADEMVVVHHGKIMESGTANDLFAEPRHPYLKALLNAVPRFDMKPGERLTPIREIKVDMASAAGRRKLAAPEAGTHDVLLKVRGVSKGFVNRSETRWFGAKAQATALAVNEVSLDIRRGECLGLVGESGCGKTTLSKIIVRSENADAGTIEMADGKKLIDVLALEGVPLRQWRTRVQYVFQNPFSALNPRMTVLSILSEPLVIHGIGDAAERRARVSELLKLVGLDDTHMNRYPHSFSGGQRQRLGIARALALEPELIIFDEPVSALDVSIQAQILNLLRDLKSALGLTYLFISHNLAVVDYLADRIAVMAAGRIVELASREALFREPLHPYTRALISAVPQPDPHHKLDFDKISLERQSDPRAWGVPFAADATGEPHLIEVESDHHVRAHVLPPRMDRGGRSEAEHAEIAAALRTDPKGEANVHLDFETGTLDGWSVRRLSGPHSARVQSEVKRVGSKACRFELRPGDHVSQGLRAELRDWYNPPHETPVWYGFSTLLPESFAPPFDTGVVLAQWHDQAALGDPSGKPPLAIRYLDGGLRFTGAFDAVASSDPVERYVFHRMPAPPRGSWMDFAFKILWSRHGTSTIEAFLGGKPLFSFSGPLGYRNEAKAPYFKLGLYASGPIDVPLVAFHDNYSRGKSFDAVDPSRLHTAALAPEVA
;
A
#
# COMPACT_ATOMS: atom_id res chain seq x y z
N MET A 1 11.50 33.37 -0.48
CA MET A 1 11.29 33.08 0.96
C MET A 1 12.68 32.99 1.60
N SER A 2 12.80 32.79 2.92
CA SER A 2 14.11 32.55 3.56
C SER A 2 14.21 31.13 4.09
N ASP A 3 15.37 30.51 3.89
CA ASP A 3 15.73 29.20 4.41
C ASP A 3 15.42 29.09 5.92
N LEU A 4 14.85 27.97 6.35
CA LEU A 4 14.62 27.64 7.76
C LEU A 4 15.91 27.14 8.42
N LEU A 5 16.69 26.34 7.68
CA LEU A 5 18.01 25.85 8.09
C LEU A 5 18.99 26.02 6.94
N ARG A 6 20.19 26.51 7.22
CA ARG A 6 21.36 26.42 6.34
C ARG A 6 22.50 25.76 7.08
N VAL A 7 22.99 24.66 6.52
CA VAL A 7 24.27 24.06 6.92
C VAL A 7 25.31 24.57 5.92
N GLU A 8 26.44 25.09 6.41
CA GLU A 8 27.50 25.67 5.57
C GLU A 8 28.85 25.13 6.03
N ASP A 9 29.62 24.53 5.12
CA ASP A 9 30.99 24.00 5.30
C ASP A 9 31.20 23.12 6.54
N LEU A 10 30.16 22.36 6.92
CA LEU A 10 30.17 21.51 8.09
C LEU A 10 31.24 20.42 7.96
N THR A 11 32.17 20.39 8.93
CA THR A 11 33.19 19.35 9.04
C THR A 11 33.18 18.74 10.44
N VAL A 12 33.12 17.41 10.53
CA VAL A 12 33.12 16.65 11.78
C VAL A 12 34.17 15.54 11.73
N GLU A 13 35.03 15.50 12.75
CA GLU A 13 36.10 14.51 12.90
C GLU A 13 35.90 13.68 14.18
N PHE A 14 36.02 12.37 14.04
CA PHE A 14 36.10 11.41 15.14
C PHE A 14 37.55 11.19 15.55
N GLN A 15 37.80 11.13 16.85
CA GLN A 15 39.09 10.78 17.44
C GLN A 15 38.99 9.36 18.00
N THR A 16 39.74 8.44 17.40
CA THR A 16 39.76 7.01 17.77
C THR A 16 41.17 6.59 18.14
N LEU A 17 41.33 5.42 18.76
CA LEU A 17 42.66 4.83 19.02
C LEU A 17 43.47 4.57 17.75
N ALA A 18 42.80 4.40 16.59
CA ALA A 18 43.44 4.23 15.28
C ALA A 18 43.77 5.57 14.59
N GLY A 19 43.46 6.72 15.21
CA GLY A 19 43.71 8.05 14.66
C GLY A 19 42.44 8.89 14.45
N ARG A 20 42.58 9.97 13.67
CA ARG A 20 41.48 10.89 13.34
C ARG A 20 40.81 10.49 12.03
N THR A 21 39.49 10.28 12.06
CA THR A 21 38.67 9.97 10.88
C THR A 21 37.70 11.12 10.65
N ARG A 22 37.70 11.70 9.44
CA ARG A 22 36.73 12.73 9.06
C ARG A 22 35.46 12.06 8.53
N ALA A 23 34.36 12.21 9.27
CA ALA A 23 33.06 11.62 8.91
C ALA A 23 32.19 12.58 8.07
N VAL A 24 32.42 13.89 8.21
CA VAL A 24 31.75 14.96 7.45
C VAL A 24 32.80 16.00 7.06
N SER A 25 32.79 16.49 5.82
CA SER A 25 33.91 17.22 5.21
C SER A 25 33.47 18.32 4.23
N GLY A 26 32.90 19.41 4.74
CA GLY A 26 32.40 20.51 3.92
C GLY A 26 31.01 20.23 3.35
N LEU A 27 30.08 19.78 4.20
CA LEU A 27 28.67 19.67 3.82
C LEU A 27 28.01 21.05 3.87
N SER A 28 27.38 21.42 2.75
CA SER A 28 26.66 22.68 2.57
C SER A 28 25.32 22.42 1.87
N PHE A 29 24.20 22.70 2.56
CA PHE A 29 22.84 22.52 2.04
C PHE A 29 21.84 23.40 2.82
N ARG A 30 20.63 23.60 2.26
CA ARG A 30 19.55 24.37 2.89
C ARG A 30 18.30 23.52 3.08
N ILE A 31 17.39 23.95 3.94
CA ILE A 31 16.03 23.44 4.11
C ILE A 31 15.09 24.64 4.13
N GLU A 32 14.04 24.60 3.30
CA GLU A 32 13.01 25.63 3.25
C GLU A 32 11.83 25.27 4.18
N PRO A 33 11.06 26.24 4.71
CA PRO A 33 9.89 25.97 5.56
C PRO A 33 8.89 25.02 4.88
N GLY A 34 8.34 24.06 5.64
CA GLY A 34 7.40 23.06 5.14
C GLY A 34 7.95 22.02 4.14
N LYS A 35 9.21 22.12 3.70
CA LYS A 35 9.79 21.23 2.67
C LYS A 35 10.49 20.00 3.24
N THR A 36 10.52 18.92 2.45
CA THR A 36 11.31 17.72 2.77
C THR A 36 12.62 17.69 2.01
N VAL A 37 13.73 17.68 2.74
CA VAL A 37 15.09 17.49 2.17
C VAL A 37 15.62 16.12 2.61
N ALA A 38 15.98 15.28 1.65
CA ALA A 38 16.53 13.95 1.91
C ALA A 38 18.07 13.92 1.85
N ILE A 39 18.73 13.34 2.86
CA ILE A 39 20.16 13.00 2.82
C ILE A 39 20.30 11.49 2.61
N VAL A 40 20.98 11.10 1.53
CA VAL A 40 21.02 9.71 1.03
C VAL A 40 22.44 9.25 0.75
N GLY A 41 22.75 8.00 1.08
CA GLY A 41 24.05 7.38 0.84
C GLY A 41 24.31 6.14 1.71
N GLU A 42 25.39 5.41 1.40
CA GLU A 42 25.86 4.24 2.15
C GLU A 42 26.13 4.56 3.64
N SER A 43 26.11 3.56 4.50
CA SER A 43 26.39 3.67 5.92
C SER A 43 27.81 4.20 6.17
N GLY A 44 27.96 5.01 7.22
CA GLY A 44 29.21 5.73 7.50
C GLY A 44 29.53 6.89 6.54
N SER A 45 28.67 7.21 5.55
CA SER A 45 28.83 8.39 4.68
C SER A 45 28.71 9.74 5.39
N GLY A 46 28.18 9.78 6.62
CA GLY A 46 28.08 10.98 7.45
C GLY A 46 26.64 11.48 7.72
N LYS A 47 25.61 10.78 7.22
CA LYS A 47 24.18 11.19 7.32
C LYS A 47 23.75 11.54 8.76
N SER A 48 23.71 10.55 9.64
CA SER A 48 23.32 10.69 11.05
C SER A 48 24.27 11.58 11.87
N VAL A 49 25.54 11.67 11.47
CA VAL A 49 26.52 12.59 12.09
C VAL A 49 26.17 14.06 11.80
N THR A 50 25.58 14.33 10.63
CA THR A 50 25.06 15.67 10.28
C THR A 50 23.85 16.03 11.14
N ALA A 51 22.90 15.11 11.32
CA ALA A 51 21.77 15.27 12.25
C ALA A 51 22.24 15.53 13.70
N GLN A 52 23.16 14.71 14.21
CA GLN A 52 23.73 14.87 15.56
C GLN A 52 24.51 16.19 15.73
N ALA A 53 25.08 16.74 14.65
CA ALA A 53 25.72 18.06 14.66
C ALA A 53 24.70 19.21 14.70
N ILE A 54 23.58 19.11 13.97
CA ILE A 54 22.47 20.08 14.00
C ILE A 54 21.76 20.08 15.36
N MET A 55 21.64 18.91 16.00
CA MET A 55 21.06 18.74 17.34
C MET A 55 22.06 19.01 18.48
N GLY A 56 23.36 19.15 18.18
CA GLY A 56 24.39 19.38 19.20
C GLY A 56 24.57 18.23 20.18
N ILE A 57 24.31 17.00 19.73
CA ILE A 57 24.37 15.74 20.51
C ILE A 57 25.49 14.81 20.01
N LEU A 58 26.48 15.35 19.30
CA LEU A 58 27.65 14.59 18.84
C LEU A 58 28.33 13.83 20.01
N PRO A 59 28.70 12.56 19.83
CA PRO A 59 29.32 11.77 20.90
C PRO A 59 30.69 12.36 21.30
N PRO A 60 31.19 12.16 22.53
CA PRO A 60 32.40 12.84 23.04
C PRO A 60 33.69 12.64 22.21
N ILE A 61 33.74 11.56 21.41
CA ILE A 61 34.84 11.25 20.49
C ILE A 61 34.77 12.06 19.17
N ALA A 62 33.61 12.61 18.82
CA ALA A 62 33.40 13.43 17.63
C ALA A 62 33.52 14.92 17.98
N ARG A 63 34.12 15.70 17.07
CA ARG A 63 34.18 17.16 17.20
C ARG A 63 33.93 17.83 15.85
N ARG A 64 33.03 18.82 15.84
CA ARG A 64 32.92 19.79 14.74
C ARG A 64 34.24 20.57 14.63
N ARG A 65 34.70 20.84 13.40
CA ARG A 65 35.93 21.58 13.09
C ARG A 65 35.67 22.93 12.44
N SER A 66 34.72 22.96 11.53
CA SER A 66 34.32 24.12 10.75
C SER A 66 32.82 24.06 10.47
N GLY A 67 32.32 25.17 9.94
CA GLY A 67 30.98 25.30 9.42
C GLY A 67 29.99 25.93 10.38
N ARG A 68 28.95 26.51 9.79
CA ARG A 68 27.82 27.17 10.45
C ARG A 68 26.56 26.33 10.30
N ILE A 69 25.65 26.47 11.25
CA ILE A 69 24.33 25.83 11.24
C ILE A 69 23.31 26.93 11.57
N LEU A 70 22.95 27.71 10.56
CA LEU A 70 22.08 28.88 10.67
C LEU A 70 20.63 28.40 10.72
N PHE A 71 19.92 28.73 11.79
CA PHE A 71 18.50 28.38 11.98
C PHE A 71 17.64 29.65 12.11
N ARG A 72 16.50 29.66 11.41
CA ARG A 72 15.60 30.82 11.33
C ARG A 72 14.13 30.38 11.34
N ASP A 73 13.60 30.20 12.55
CA ASP A 73 12.19 29.96 12.83
C ASP A 73 11.34 31.23 12.65
N GLU A 74 10.04 31.10 12.39
CA GLU A 74 9.21 32.24 11.97
C GLU A 74 9.14 33.36 13.02
N GLY A 75 9.25 34.61 12.57
CA GLY A 75 9.24 35.81 13.41
C GLY A 75 10.49 35.99 14.30
N LYS A 76 11.49 35.11 14.21
CA LYS A 76 12.70 35.14 15.05
C LYS A 76 13.95 35.55 14.26
N ALA A 77 14.94 36.04 14.97
CA ALA A 77 16.27 36.30 14.42
C ALA A 77 16.96 34.97 14.03
N GLU A 78 17.87 35.06 13.06
CA GLU A 78 18.73 33.93 12.69
C GLU A 78 19.75 33.64 13.80
N ILE A 79 19.94 32.35 14.11
CA ILE A 79 20.86 31.88 15.15
C ILE A 79 21.81 30.85 14.54
N ASP A 80 23.12 31.07 14.65
CA ASP A 80 24.10 30.04 14.34
C ASP A 80 24.20 29.04 15.50
N LEU A 81 23.53 27.89 15.36
CA LEU A 81 23.61 26.78 16.32
C LEU A 81 25.03 26.25 16.46
N ALA A 82 25.92 26.47 15.48
CA ALA A 82 27.32 26.11 15.62
C ALA A 82 28.05 27.00 16.65
N GLY A 83 27.69 28.29 16.74
CA GLY A 83 28.30 29.26 17.65
C GLY A 83 27.92 29.09 19.13
N LEU A 84 26.81 28.41 19.42
CA LEU A 84 26.31 28.18 20.78
C LEU A 84 27.03 27.02 21.50
N ASP A 85 27.14 27.11 22.83
CA ASP A 85 27.39 25.91 23.64
C ASP A 85 26.16 25.00 23.61
N THR A 86 26.39 23.75 23.25
CA THR A 86 25.45 22.61 23.32
C THR A 86 24.75 22.41 24.67
N ARG A 87 25.30 22.94 25.77
CA ARG A 87 24.71 22.94 27.13
C ARG A 87 24.01 24.24 27.50
N SER A 88 24.05 25.27 26.66
CA SER A 88 23.40 26.56 26.96
C SER A 88 21.87 26.43 27.00
N PRO A 89 21.17 27.22 27.85
CA PRO A 89 19.71 27.28 27.82
C PRO A 89 19.14 27.69 26.45
N GLN A 90 19.87 28.51 25.69
CA GLN A 90 19.47 28.93 24.34
C GLN A 90 19.48 27.74 23.35
N TYR A 91 20.47 26.85 23.43
CA TYR A 91 20.48 25.61 22.65
C TYR A 91 19.34 24.68 23.10
N ALA A 92 19.17 24.53 24.42
CA ALA A 92 18.13 23.69 25.01
C ALA A 92 16.69 24.15 24.67
N ALA A 93 16.45 25.45 24.48
CA ALA A 93 15.16 25.96 24.02
C ALA A 93 14.84 25.63 22.55
N ILE A 94 15.86 25.34 21.74
CA ILE A 94 15.71 25.00 20.31
C ILE A 94 15.62 23.48 20.14
N ARG A 95 16.53 22.71 20.75
CA ARG A 95 16.54 21.23 20.73
C ARG A 95 15.34 20.68 21.51
N GLY A 96 14.47 19.91 20.86
CA GLY A 96 13.26 19.31 21.43
C GLY A 96 12.02 20.21 21.34
N GLY A 97 12.20 21.54 21.40
CA GLY A 97 11.11 22.51 21.27
C GLY A 97 10.84 22.96 19.82
N ARG A 98 11.88 23.31 19.05
CA ARG A 98 11.76 23.86 17.67
C ARG A 98 12.48 23.02 16.62
N ILE A 99 13.49 22.25 17.00
CA ILE A 99 14.11 21.20 16.19
C ILE A 99 14.03 19.88 16.98
N SER A 100 13.30 18.91 16.45
CA SER A 100 13.11 17.59 17.06
C SER A 100 13.77 16.49 16.22
N MET A 101 14.03 15.34 16.82
CA MET A 101 14.65 14.20 16.13
C MET A 101 13.91 12.88 16.43
N ILE A 102 13.59 12.15 15.37
CA ILE A 102 13.26 10.72 15.39
C ILE A 102 14.58 9.97 15.15
N PHE A 103 14.86 8.99 16.00
CA PHE A 103 16.08 8.18 15.97
C PHE A 103 15.83 6.82 15.30
N GLN A 104 16.88 6.25 14.71
CA GLN A 104 16.86 5.00 13.91
C GLN A 104 16.35 3.75 14.66
N GLU A 105 16.43 3.73 15.99
CA GLU A 105 15.92 2.62 16.82
C GLU A 105 15.10 3.17 18.00
N PRO A 106 13.75 3.05 17.98
CA PRO A 106 12.91 3.52 19.09
C PRO A 106 13.19 2.81 20.42
N THR A 107 13.41 1.50 20.38
CA THR A 107 13.55 0.65 21.58
C THR A 107 14.86 0.87 22.36
N THR A 108 15.90 1.44 21.72
CA THR A 108 17.15 1.82 22.38
C THR A 108 17.22 3.31 22.72
N SER A 109 16.31 4.11 22.16
CA SER A 109 16.21 5.56 22.41
C SER A 109 15.28 5.90 23.59
N PHE A 110 14.22 5.12 23.82
CA PHE A 110 13.38 5.25 25.02
C PHE A 110 14.06 4.65 26.25
N SER A 111 13.88 5.29 27.40
CA SER A 111 14.22 4.71 28.70
C SER A 111 13.26 3.59 29.07
N ALA A 112 13.76 2.35 29.11
CA ALA A 112 13.01 1.16 29.55
C ALA A 112 12.57 1.19 31.03
N LEU A 113 12.95 2.21 31.80
CA LEU A 113 12.55 2.40 33.21
C LEU A 113 11.35 3.34 33.41
N HIS A 114 10.89 4.03 32.36
CA HIS A 114 9.81 5.03 32.41
C HIS A 114 8.69 4.66 31.43
N THR A 115 7.46 5.13 31.67
CA THR A 115 6.35 4.93 30.73
C THR A 115 6.58 5.76 29.45
N ILE A 116 5.87 5.44 28.36
CA ILE A 116 5.86 6.33 27.19
C ILE A 116 5.25 7.70 27.53
N GLY A 117 4.25 7.73 28.43
CA GLY A 117 3.51 8.92 28.81
C GLY A 117 4.34 9.95 29.55
N ASP A 118 5.18 9.49 30.48
CA ASP A 118 6.13 10.35 31.20
C ASP A 118 7.13 10.99 30.24
N GLN A 119 7.72 10.18 29.35
CA GLN A 119 8.77 10.60 28.42
C GLN A 119 8.25 11.56 27.33
N ILE A 120 7.05 11.30 26.78
CA ILE A 120 6.39 12.23 25.85
C ILE A 120 5.97 13.51 26.57
N GLY A 121 5.40 13.40 27.77
CA GLY A 121 4.90 14.54 28.54
C GLY A 121 6.00 15.46 29.07
N GLU A 122 7.17 14.92 29.41
CA GLU A 122 8.35 15.66 29.86
C GLU A 122 8.77 16.76 28.87
N VAL A 123 8.67 16.50 27.56
CA VAL A 123 9.01 17.46 26.49
C VAL A 123 8.21 18.76 26.64
N LEU A 124 6.89 18.69 26.88
CA LEU A 124 6.04 19.86 27.13
C LEU A 124 6.34 20.54 28.47
N LYS A 125 6.69 19.78 29.51
CA LYS A 125 7.06 20.36 30.82
C LYS A 125 8.33 21.21 30.70
N ILE A 126 9.31 20.72 29.92
CA ILE A 126 10.60 21.39 29.69
C ILE A 126 10.47 22.62 28.77
N HIS A 127 9.75 22.50 27.65
CA HIS A 127 9.75 23.55 26.62
C HIS A 127 8.58 24.54 26.72
N GLU A 128 7.43 24.14 27.27
CA GLU A 128 6.22 24.98 27.37
C GLU A 128 5.78 25.24 28.83
N GLY A 129 6.47 24.66 29.83
CA GLY A 129 6.13 24.83 31.24
C GLY A 129 4.79 24.19 31.66
N ALA A 130 4.32 23.21 30.88
CA ALA A 130 3.02 22.57 31.10
C ALA A 130 2.94 21.88 32.48
N SER A 131 1.79 22.01 33.16
CA SER A 131 1.51 21.23 34.38
C SER A 131 1.30 19.75 34.05
N ASP A 132 1.54 18.84 35.01
CA ASP A 132 1.41 17.38 34.80
C ASP A 132 0.08 16.98 34.17
N LYS A 133 -1.03 17.61 34.58
CA LYS A 133 -2.37 17.35 34.03
C LYS A 133 -2.49 17.80 32.57
N ALA A 134 -1.93 18.96 32.23
CA ALA A 134 -1.95 19.48 30.86
C ALA A 134 -1.03 18.67 29.95
N ALA A 135 0.19 18.37 30.41
CA ALA A 135 1.15 17.54 29.70
C ALA A 135 0.57 16.14 29.42
N ARG A 136 -0.05 15.48 30.41
CA ARG A 136 -0.67 14.16 30.21
C ARG A 136 -1.84 14.19 29.22
N ALA A 137 -2.68 15.23 29.25
CA ALA A 137 -3.77 15.39 28.29
C ALA A 137 -3.24 15.56 26.86
N ALA A 138 -2.30 16.48 26.66
CA ALA A 138 -1.65 16.70 25.37
C ALA A 138 -0.84 15.49 24.88
N THR A 139 -0.27 14.69 25.78
CA THR A 139 0.37 13.39 25.44
C THR A 139 -0.65 12.39 24.92
N ILE A 140 -1.85 12.30 25.52
CA ILE A 140 -2.92 11.42 25.02
C ILE A 140 -3.42 11.90 23.65
N GLU A 141 -3.56 13.21 23.44
CA GLU A 141 -3.89 13.80 22.13
C GLU A 141 -2.80 13.55 21.08
N ALA A 142 -1.52 13.66 21.44
CA ALA A 142 -0.40 13.39 20.55
C ALA A 142 -0.33 11.90 20.18
N LEU A 143 -0.57 11.00 21.13
CA LEU A 143 -0.70 9.56 20.90
C LEU A 143 -1.92 9.25 20.00
N ALA A 144 -3.06 9.90 20.21
CA ALA A 144 -4.23 9.77 19.33
C ALA A 144 -3.91 10.24 17.89
N ALA A 145 -3.18 11.37 17.74
CA ALA A 145 -2.82 11.94 16.44
C ALA A 145 -1.84 11.06 15.62
N VAL A 146 -1.06 10.19 16.27
CA VAL A 146 -0.21 9.17 15.61
C VAL A 146 -0.92 7.81 15.44
N GLY A 147 -2.23 7.75 15.63
CA GLY A 147 -3.01 6.52 15.51
C GLY A 147 -2.65 5.46 16.57
N PHE A 148 -2.27 5.88 17.78
CA PHE A 148 -1.94 4.94 18.85
C PHE A 148 -3.23 4.33 19.44
N PRO A 149 -3.37 3.00 19.54
CA PRO A 149 -4.64 2.37 19.88
C PRO A 149 -4.96 2.43 21.39
N SER A 150 -6.10 3.04 21.73
CA SER A 150 -6.54 3.31 23.12
C SER A 150 -5.50 4.10 23.93
N PRO A 151 -5.14 5.33 23.52
CA PRO A 151 -4.03 6.08 24.11
C PRO A 151 -4.27 6.39 25.60
N GLU A 152 -5.51 6.58 26.03
CA GLU A 152 -5.89 6.80 27.43
C GLU A 152 -5.54 5.62 28.34
N LYS A 153 -5.51 4.41 27.79
CA LYS A 153 -5.20 3.16 28.50
C LYS A 153 -3.74 2.73 28.38
N LYS A 154 -3.04 3.19 27.32
CA LYS A 154 -1.66 2.78 27.03
C LYS A 154 -0.62 3.89 27.24
N VAL A 155 -1.02 5.10 27.61
CA VAL A 155 -0.09 6.18 28.00
C VAL A 155 0.87 5.74 29.13
N ASP A 156 0.41 4.87 30.04
CA ASP A 156 1.22 4.31 31.13
C ASP A 156 2.01 3.04 30.76
N ALA A 157 1.99 2.60 29.50
CA ALA A 157 2.73 1.42 29.06
C ALA A 157 4.24 1.69 28.96
N TYR A 158 5.04 0.67 29.21
CA TYR A 158 6.50 0.73 29.05
C TYR A 158 6.93 0.42 27.61
N PRO A 159 8.07 0.94 27.12
CA PRO A 159 8.56 0.70 25.76
C PRO A 159 8.71 -0.78 25.38
N PHE A 160 9.00 -1.66 26.35
CA PHE A 160 9.14 -3.11 26.11
C PHE A 160 7.80 -3.88 26.04
N GLU A 161 6.66 -3.22 26.30
CA GLU A 161 5.31 -3.80 26.20
C GLU A 161 4.64 -3.51 24.84
N LEU A 162 5.37 -2.84 23.95
CA LEU A 162 4.90 -2.32 22.66
C LEU A 162 5.58 -3.03 21.49
N SER A 163 4.90 -3.07 20.33
CA SER A 163 5.54 -3.47 19.07
C SER A 163 6.44 -2.36 18.54
N GLY A 164 7.39 -2.70 17.65
CA GLY A 164 8.30 -1.72 17.03
C GLY A 164 7.57 -0.54 16.38
N GLY A 165 6.50 -0.80 15.62
CA GLY A 165 5.65 0.25 15.02
C GLY A 165 4.91 1.12 16.04
N LEU A 166 4.53 0.57 17.21
CA LEU A 166 3.96 1.38 18.30
C LEU A 166 5.04 2.23 18.98
N CYS A 167 6.24 1.70 19.22
CA CYS A 167 7.38 2.51 19.68
C CYS A 167 7.72 3.63 18.68
N GLN A 168 7.69 3.35 17.37
CA GLN A 168 7.89 4.37 16.33
C GLN A 168 6.83 5.48 16.42
N ARG A 169 5.54 5.12 16.51
CA ARG A 169 4.44 6.08 16.67
C ARG A 169 4.58 6.89 17.97
N ALA A 170 4.93 6.26 19.09
CA ALA A 170 5.21 6.98 20.34
C ALA A 170 6.39 7.96 20.22
N MET A 171 7.45 7.61 19.49
CA MET A 171 8.58 8.52 19.22
C MET A 171 8.17 9.69 18.31
N ILE A 172 7.33 9.46 17.29
CA ILE A 172 6.79 10.54 16.46
C ILE A 172 5.93 11.49 17.30
N ALA A 173 5.10 10.97 18.21
CA ALA A 173 4.36 11.78 19.17
C ALA A 173 5.30 12.60 20.06
N MET A 174 6.36 12.00 20.61
CA MET A 174 7.39 12.69 21.41
C MET A 174 8.07 13.82 20.63
N ALA A 175 8.45 13.58 19.37
CA ALA A 175 9.12 14.57 18.52
C ALA A 175 8.19 15.72 18.09
N MET A 176 6.89 15.44 17.91
CA MET A 176 5.94 16.40 17.34
C MET A 176 5.07 17.14 18.36
N ILE A 177 5.13 16.79 19.66
CA ILE A 177 4.23 17.39 20.67
C ILE A 177 4.37 18.91 20.80
N CYS A 178 5.59 19.45 20.72
CA CYS A 178 5.90 20.89 20.68
C CYS A 178 5.78 21.53 19.28
N LYS A 179 5.26 20.80 18.28
CA LYS A 179 5.04 21.24 16.88
C LYS A 179 6.30 21.93 16.31
N PRO A 180 7.43 21.20 16.18
CA PRO A 180 8.72 21.76 15.80
C PRO A 180 8.67 22.41 14.41
N ALA A 181 9.52 23.40 14.17
CA ALA A 181 9.71 23.97 12.84
C ALA A 181 10.47 22.99 11.93
N LEU A 182 11.42 22.21 12.49
CA LEU A 182 12.18 21.19 11.78
C LEU A 182 12.09 19.84 12.50
N LEU A 183 11.65 18.81 11.78
CA LEU A 183 11.72 17.42 12.20
C LEU A 183 12.89 16.74 11.48
N ILE A 184 13.87 16.25 12.22
CA ILE A 184 14.94 15.40 11.70
C ILE A 184 14.50 13.94 11.86
N ALA A 185 14.46 13.19 10.77
CA ALA A 185 14.04 11.80 10.78
C ALA A 185 15.20 10.91 10.34
N ASP A 186 15.91 10.32 11.31
CA ASP A 186 17.12 9.52 11.08
C ASP A 186 16.75 8.05 10.85
N GLU A 187 16.57 7.67 9.58
CA GLU A 187 16.12 6.35 9.13
C GLU A 187 14.81 5.86 9.82
N PRO A 188 13.72 6.64 9.77
CA PRO A 188 12.51 6.50 10.60
C PRO A 188 11.62 5.28 10.30
N THR A 189 11.98 4.46 9.32
CA THR A 189 11.23 3.27 8.89
C THR A 189 12.10 2.02 8.78
N THR A 190 13.39 2.11 9.13
CA THR A 190 14.30 0.96 9.14
C THR A 190 13.81 -0.10 10.13
N ALA A 191 13.90 -1.38 9.73
CA ALA A 191 13.41 -2.54 10.48
C ALA A 191 11.89 -2.57 10.78
N LEU A 192 11.09 -1.74 10.09
CA LEU A 192 9.64 -1.90 10.00
C LEU A 192 9.29 -2.66 8.71
N ASP A 193 8.16 -3.37 8.69
CA ASP A 193 7.65 -3.94 7.43
C ASP A 193 7.07 -2.85 6.50
N VAL A 194 6.85 -3.19 5.23
CA VAL A 194 6.43 -2.22 4.19
C VAL A 194 5.09 -1.55 4.50
N THR A 195 4.21 -2.18 5.27
CA THR A 195 2.86 -1.67 5.56
C THR A 195 2.95 -0.60 6.66
N VAL A 196 3.63 -0.91 7.76
CA VAL A 196 3.92 0.03 8.83
C VAL A 196 4.81 1.16 8.32
N GLN A 197 5.78 0.89 7.43
CA GLN A 197 6.56 1.91 6.74
C GLN A 197 5.65 2.90 6.01
N ALA A 198 4.74 2.43 5.15
CA ALA A 198 3.84 3.31 4.40
C ALA A 198 2.91 4.15 5.32
N GLU A 199 2.40 3.56 6.41
CA GLU A 199 1.59 4.26 7.40
C GLU A 199 2.38 5.32 8.18
N ILE A 200 3.65 5.05 8.54
CA ILE A 200 4.55 6.01 9.19
C ILE A 200 4.88 7.18 8.26
N LEU A 201 5.10 6.93 6.97
CA LEU A 201 5.33 7.99 5.98
C LEU A 201 4.06 8.84 5.75
N LYS A 202 2.87 8.20 5.68
CA LYS A 202 1.59 8.92 5.65
C LYS A 202 1.43 9.83 6.87
N LEU A 203 1.72 9.31 8.06
CA LEU A 203 1.64 10.04 9.31
C LEU A 203 2.60 11.23 9.34
N MET A 204 3.87 11.03 8.98
CA MET A 204 4.86 12.10 8.91
C MET A 204 4.41 13.21 7.96
N ARG A 205 3.88 12.85 6.78
CA ARG A 205 3.34 13.82 5.81
C ARG A 205 2.10 14.56 6.32
N ALA A 206 1.13 13.84 6.90
CA ALA A 206 -0.08 14.47 7.45
C ALA A 206 0.24 15.44 8.60
N LEU A 207 1.28 15.17 9.39
CA LEU A 207 1.78 16.08 10.42
C LEU A 207 2.58 17.26 9.83
N GLN A 208 3.35 17.02 8.75
CA GLN A 208 4.04 18.06 7.97
C GLN A 208 3.04 19.10 7.43
N ASP A 209 2.06 18.63 6.66
CA ASP A 209 1.04 19.46 6.00
C ASP A 209 0.16 20.23 7.03
N LYS A 210 -0.10 19.61 8.19
CA LYS A 210 -0.91 20.20 9.27
C LYS A 210 -0.18 21.27 10.10
N HIS A 211 1.16 21.20 10.20
CA HIS A 211 1.94 22.04 11.11
C HIS A 211 2.97 22.95 10.43
N GLY A 212 3.19 22.83 9.12
CA GLY A 212 4.21 23.62 8.39
C GLY A 212 5.65 23.23 8.72
N THR A 213 5.84 22.16 9.49
CA THR A 213 7.13 21.59 9.85
C THR A 213 7.90 21.19 8.59
N ALA A 214 9.18 21.58 8.47
CA ALA A 214 10.06 21.02 7.45
C ALA A 214 10.63 19.67 7.91
N ILE A 215 10.99 18.79 6.99
CA ILE A 215 11.56 17.47 7.30
C ILE A 215 12.97 17.34 6.74
N LEU A 216 13.94 17.02 7.61
CA LEU A 216 15.25 16.50 7.21
C LEU A 216 15.20 14.97 7.29
N LEU A 217 14.94 14.32 6.17
CA LEU A 217 14.84 12.87 6.07
C LEU A 217 16.23 12.28 5.80
N ILE A 218 16.74 11.45 6.69
CA ILE A 218 17.89 10.60 6.38
C ILE A 218 17.35 9.21 6.04
N ALA A 219 17.75 8.69 4.88
CA ALA A 219 17.30 7.38 4.40
C ALA A 219 18.43 6.64 3.67
N HIS A 220 18.33 5.32 3.65
CA HIS A 220 19.09 4.47 2.73
C HIS A 220 18.18 3.88 1.61
N ASP A 221 16.87 3.77 1.86
CA ASP A 221 15.87 3.37 0.86
C ASP A 221 15.51 4.54 -0.07
N LEU A 222 15.81 4.36 -1.37
CA LEU A 222 15.51 5.35 -2.41
C LEU A 222 14.02 5.42 -2.78
N GLY A 223 13.24 4.36 -2.54
CA GLY A 223 11.79 4.38 -2.72
C GLY A 223 11.12 5.33 -1.74
N VAL A 224 11.52 5.29 -0.47
CA VAL A 224 11.04 6.22 0.56
C VAL A 224 11.38 7.67 0.18
N VAL A 225 12.57 7.92 -0.36
CA VAL A 225 13.01 9.24 -0.81
C VAL A 225 12.18 9.75 -1.99
N ALA A 226 11.95 8.94 -3.04
CA ALA A 226 11.12 9.30 -4.18
C ALA A 226 9.68 9.69 -3.76
N ASN A 227 9.17 9.05 -2.71
CA ASN A 227 7.83 9.29 -2.18
C ASN A 227 7.72 10.57 -1.34
N MET A 228 8.74 10.90 -0.54
CA MET A 228 8.66 11.93 0.50
C MET A 228 9.44 13.22 0.23
N ALA A 229 10.49 13.19 -0.60
CA ALA A 229 11.41 14.32 -0.75
C ALA A 229 10.96 15.34 -1.82
N ASP A 230 11.22 16.62 -1.53
CA ASP A 230 11.24 17.71 -2.52
C ASP A 230 12.65 17.87 -3.11
N GLU A 231 13.66 17.97 -2.25
CA GLU A 231 15.08 18.03 -2.60
C GLU A 231 15.86 16.84 -2.02
N MET A 232 16.93 16.45 -2.71
CA MET A 232 17.78 15.32 -2.37
C MET A 232 19.24 15.75 -2.36
N VAL A 233 19.99 15.28 -1.36
CA VAL A 233 21.42 15.53 -1.15
C VAL A 233 22.14 14.18 -1.05
N VAL A 234 22.92 13.85 -2.07
CA VAL A 234 23.62 12.58 -2.20
C VAL A 234 24.99 12.68 -1.53
N VAL A 235 25.27 11.86 -0.51
CA VAL A 235 26.49 11.94 0.30
C VAL A 235 27.31 10.65 0.21
N HIS A 236 28.62 10.80 0.01
CA HIS A 236 29.58 9.69 -0.02
C HIS A 236 30.88 10.12 0.67
N HIS A 237 31.42 9.26 1.54
CA HIS A 237 32.64 9.50 2.33
C HIS A 237 32.73 10.93 2.93
N GLY A 238 31.63 11.41 3.53
CA GLY A 238 31.58 12.72 4.19
C GLY A 238 31.50 13.92 3.26
N LYS A 239 31.18 13.76 1.97
CA LYS A 239 31.05 14.84 0.98
C LYS A 239 29.76 14.72 0.17
N ILE A 240 29.19 15.86 -0.23
CA ILE A 240 28.09 15.89 -1.21
C ILE A 240 28.66 15.55 -2.59
N MET A 241 28.02 14.60 -3.27
CA MET A 241 28.33 14.17 -4.64
C MET A 241 27.42 14.85 -5.67
N GLU A 242 26.15 15.04 -5.31
CA GLU A 242 25.09 15.59 -6.16
C GLU A 242 23.96 16.11 -5.28
N SER A 243 23.27 17.18 -5.71
CA SER A 243 22.12 17.74 -4.98
C SER A 243 21.20 18.53 -5.92
N GLY A 244 19.89 18.41 -5.73
CA GLY A 244 18.87 19.10 -6.53
C GLY A 244 17.46 18.67 -6.12
N THR A 245 16.45 18.89 -6.97
CA THR A 245 15.12 18.33 -6.70
C THR A 245 15.17 16.81 -6.78
N ALA A 246 14.34 16.12 -6.00
CA ALA A 246 14.25 14.66 -6.06
C ALA A 246 13.89 14.20 -7.48
N ASN A 247 12.93 14.87 -8.13
CA ASN A 247 12.49 14.54 -9.49
C ASN A 247 13.65 14.57 -10.50
N ASP A 248 14.46 15.63 -10.50
CA ASP A 248 15.60 15.76 -11.43
C ASP A 248 16.67 14.68 -11.16
N LEU A 249 16.95 14.38 -9.89
CA LEU A 249 17.98 13.41 -9.50
C LEU A 249 17.57 11.95 -9.75
N PHE A 250 16.27 11.63 -9.75
CA PHE A 250 15.77 10.32 -10.19
C PHE A 250 15.71 10.22 -11.72
N ALA A 251 15.30 11.28 -12.43
CA ALA A 251 15.10 11.25 -13.88
C ALA A 251 16.40 11.41 -14.70
N GLU A 252 17.28 12.33 -14.32
CA GLU A 252 18.59 12.55 -14.95
C GLU A 252 19.72 12.63 -13.91
N PRO A 253 19.97 11.54 -13.14
CA PRO A 253 21.15 11.47 -12.26
C PRO A 253 22.41 11.74 -13.09
N ARG A 254 23.31 12.60 -12.63
CA ARG A 254 24.53 12.95 -13.37
C ARG A 254 25.76 12.27 -12.78
N HIS A 255 25.91 12.27 -11.46
CA HIS A 255 27.09 11.75 -10.79
C HIS A 255 27.14 10.21 -10.79
N PRO A 256 28.31 9.58 -11.09
CA PRO A 256 28.41 8.12 -11.19
C PRO A 256 27.98 7.34 -9.94
N TYR A 257 28.19 7.91 -8.75
CA TYR A 257 27.75 7.30 -7.48
C TYR A 257 26.21 7.22 -7.35
N LEU A 258 25.47 8.26 -7.78
CA LEU A 258 24.00 8.23 -7.73
C LEU A 258 23.45 7.18 -8.72
N LYS A 259 24.01 7.12 -9.93
CA LYS A 259 23.70 6.06 -10.92
C LYS A 259 23.94 4.66 -10.36
N ALA A 260 25.06 4.46 -9.65
CA ALA A 260 25.40 3.17 -9.05
C ALA A 260 24.57 2.82 -7.79
N LEU A 261 24.05 3.82 -7.04
CA LEU A 261 23.06 3.59 -6.00
C LEU A 261 21.72 3.14 -6.61
N LEU A 262 21.22 3.85 -7.63
CA LEU A 262 19.97 3.54 -8.32
C LEU A 262 19.99 2.14 -8.95
N ASN A 263 21.08 1.80 -9.65
CA ASN A 263 21.26 0.48 -10.28
C ASN A 263 21.50 -0.68 -9.28
N ALA A 264 21.60 -0.39 -7.98
CA ALA A 264 21.69 -1.38 -6.91
C ALA A 264 20.33 -1.65 -6.23
N VAL A 265 19.30 -0.83 -6.47
CA VAL A 265 17.94 -1.06 -5.94
C VAL A 265 17.24 -2.14 -6.78
N PRO A 266 16.65 -3.20 -6.17
CA PRO A 266 15.77 -4.12 -6.88
C PRO A 266 14.48 -3.45 -7.36
N ARG A 267 14.03 -3.80 -8.57
CA ARG A 267 12.84 -3.22 -9.20
C ARG A 267 11.97 -4.32 -9.82
N PHE A 268 10.65 -4.16 -9.79
CA PHE A 268 9.70 -5.14 -10.34
C PHE A 268 9.71 -5.23 -11.88
N ASP A 269 10.34 -4.28 -12.58
CA ASP A 269 10.48 -4.26 -14.05
C ASP A 269 11.78 -4.93 -14.55
N MET A 270 12.60 -5.49 -13.65
CA MET A 270 13.86 -6.14 -14.02
C MET A 270 13.66 -7.34 -14.94
N LYS A 271 14.47 -7.43 -16.00
CA LYS A 271 14.34 -8.50 -17.00
C LYS A 271 14.78 -9.85 -16.43
N PRO A 272 14.23 -10.99 -16.92
CA PRO A 272 14.73 -12.31 -16.56
C PRO A 272 16.25 -12.43 -16.78
N GLY A 273 16.99 -12.71 -15.71
CA GLY A 273 18.46 -12.80 -15.73
C GLY A 273 19.22 -11.47 -15.57
N GLU A 274 18.53 -10.32 -15.45
CA GLU A 274 19.16 -9.03 -15.15
C GLU A 274 19.91 -9.07 -13.80
N ARG A 275 21.03 -8.36 -13.69
CA ARG A 275 21.85 -8.33 -12.46
C ARG A 275 21.81 -6.94 -11.83
N LEU A 276 21.55 -6.87 -10.53
CA LEU A 276 21.80 -5.67 -9.72
C LEU A 276 23.27 -5.27 -9.89
N THR A 277 23.53 -3.98 -10.07
CA THR A 277 24.88 -3.44 -10.26
C THR A 277 25.32 -2.71 -8.99
N PRO A 278 25.99 -3.38 -8.03
CA PRO A 278 26.47 -2.75 -6.82
C PRO A 278 27.63 -1.78 -7.12
N ILE A 279 27.87 -0.83 -6.22
CA ILE A 279 29.01 0.12 -6.32
C ILE A 279 30.36 -0.62 -6.31
N ARG A 280 30.43 -1.82 -5.71
CA ARG A 280 31.58 -2.72 -5.75
C ARG A 280 31.08 -4.16 -5.92
N GLU A 281 31.54 -4.87 -6.94
CA GLU A 281 31.24 -6.30 -7.07
C GLU A 281 32.06 -7.14 -6.08
N ILE A 282 31.46 -8.22 -5.59
CA ILE A 282 32.20 -9.30 -4.95
C ILE A 282 32.79 -10.19 -6.04
N LYS A 283 34.12 -10.27 -6.10
CA LYS A 283 34.80 -11.32 -6.86
C LYS A 283 34.64 -12.64 -6.10
N VAL A 284 33.73 -13.48 -6.57
CA VAL A 284 33.51 -14.85 -6.09
C VAL A 284 34.30 -15.84 -6.94
N ASP A 285 34.97 -16.80 -6.32
CA ASP A 285 35.61 -17.90 -7.03
C ASP A 285 34.67 -19.11 -7.06
N MET A 286 33.78 -19.15 -8.06
CA MET A 286 32.87 -20.27 -8.26
C MET A 286 33.57 -21.52 -8.82
N ALA A 287 34.82 -21.41 -9.29
CA ALA A 287 35.62 -22.56 -9.70
C ALA A 287 36.13 -23.36 -8.48
N SER A 288 36.33 -22.70 -7.33
CA SER A 288 36.63 -23.39 -6.07
C SER A 288 35.55 -24.40 -5.65
N ALA A 289 34.28 -24.18 -6.02
CA ALA A 289 33.18 -25.12 -5.80
C ALA A 289 33.23 -26.38 -6.68
N ALA A 290 34.11 -26.48 -7.68
CA ALA A 290 34.18 -27.64 -8.58
C ALA A 290 34.54 -28.97 -7.85
N GLY A 291 35.11 -28.89 -6.65
CA GLY A 291 35.36 -30.05 -5.78
C GLY A 291 34.18 -30.44 -4.86
N ARG A 292 33.09 -29.66 -4.82
CA ARG A 292 31.92 -29.97 -3.98
C ARG A 292 31.02 -31.01 -4.61
N ARG A 293 30.25 -31.70 -3.77
CA ARG A 293 29.11 -32.48 -4.27
C ARG A 293 28.00 -31.51 -4.69
N LYS A 294 28.05 -31.03 -5.94
CA LYS A 294 26.88 -30.39 -6.56
C LYS A 294 25.68 -31.32 -6.36
N LEU A 295 24.56 -30.77 -5.88
CA LEU A 295 23.36 -31.54 -5.65
C LEU A 295 22.93 -32.17 -6.98
N ALA A 296 22.88 -33.49 -7.01
CA ALA A 296 22.62 -34.22 -8.24
C ALA A 296 21.24 -33.85 -8.79
N ALA A 297 21.14 -33.69 -10.12
CA ALA A 297 19.83 -33.65 -10.76
C ALA A 297 19.03 -34.90 -10.36
N PRO A 298 17.73 -34.78 -10.06
CA PRO A 298 16.95 -35.87 -9.49
C PRO A 298 17.03 -37.13 -10.37
N GLU A 299 17.42 -38.26 -9.76
CA GLU A 299 17.36 -39.56 -10.42
C GLU A 299 15.92 -39.88 -10.82
N ALA A 300 15.73 -40.60 -11.92
CA ALA A 300 14.41 -41.01 -12.39
C ALA A 300 13.61 -41.72 -11.27
N GLY A 301 12.50 -41.10 -10.86
CA GLY A 301 11.68 -41.55 -9.74
C GLY A 301 12.14 -41.10 -8.34
N THR A 302 12.87 -39.99 -8.21
CA THR A 302 12.98 -39.24 -6.94
C THR A 302 11.93 -38.12 -6.88
N HIS A 303 11.59 -37.63 -5.68
CA HIS A 303 10.59 -36.57 -5.51
C HIS A 303 11.16 -35.19 -5.88
N ASP A 304 10.43 -34.47 -6.74
CA ASP A 304 10.67 -33.07 -7.10
C ASP A 304 10.53 -32.13 -5.89
N VAL A 305 9.49 -32.35 -5.07
CA VAL A 305 9.31 -31.65 -3.79
C VAL A 305 10.34 -32.18 -2.78
N LEU A 306 11.22 -31.29 -2.31
CA LEU A 306 12.22 -31.54 -1.26
C LEU A 306 11.58 -31.59 0.13
N LEU A 307 10.68 -30.64 0.42
CA LEU A 307 10.05 -30.46 1.73
C LEU A 307 8.56 -30.19 1.54
N LYS A 308 7.73 -30.95 2.26
CA LYS A 308 6.29 -30.73 2.38
C LYS A 308 5.96 -30.28 3.80
N VAL A 309 5.15 -29.24 3.92
CA VAL A 309 4.56 -28.79 5.19
C VAL A 309 3.05 -28.96 5.06
N ARG A 310 2.38 -29.58 6.03
CA ARG A 310 0.92 -29.84 5.99
C ARG A 310 0.26 -29.57 7.33
N GLY A 311 -0.74 -28.68 7.33
CA GLY A 311 -1.57 -28.39 8.50
C GLY A 311 -0.80 -27.92 9.73
N VAL A 312 0.39 -27.32 9.57
CA VAL A 312 1.25 -26.99 10.70
C VAL A 312 0.69 -25.80 11.48
N SER A 313 0.52 -25.99 12.79
CA SER A 313 0.00 -24.99 13.71
C SER A 313 0.90 -24.85 14.95
N LYS A 314 0.97 -23.62 15.48
CA LYS A 314 1.69 -23.28 16.70
C LYS A 314 1.03 -22.14 17.46
N GLY A 315 0.61 -22.43 18.70
CA GLY A 315 0.13 -21.46 19.67
C GLY A 315 1.20 -21.04 20.69
N PHE A 316 1.05 -19.82 21.22
CA PHE A 316 1.75 -19.36 22.41
C PHE A 316 0.74 -18.84 23.46
N VAL A 317 1.00 -19.12 24.73
CA VAL A 317 0.16 -18.68 25.86
C VAL A 317 0.77 -17.41 26.46
N ASN A 318 -0.02 -16.33 26.53
CA ASN A 318 0.44 -15.06 27.10
C ASN A 318 0.65 -15.17 28.61
N ARG A 319 1.89 -14.97 29.07
CA ARG A 319 2.27 -15.15 30.48
C ARG A 319 1.90 -13.98 31.39
N SER A 320 1.55 -12.83 30.81
CA SER A 320 1.15 -11.60 31.51
C SER A 320 -0.20 -11.71 32.22
N GLU A 321 -1.15 -12.46 31.66
CA GLU A 321 -2.51 -12.62 32.23
C GLU A 321 -2.55 -13.53 33.48
N THR A 322 -1.42 -14.15 33.86
CA THR A 322 -1.33 -15.15 34.93
C THR A 322 -1.39 -14.58 36.37
N ARG A 323 -2.03 -13.43 36.61
CA ARG A 323 -2.09 -12.79 37.95
C ARG A 323 -3.50 -12.45 38.41
N TRP A 324 -3.95 -13.27 39.36
CA TRP A 324 -5.04 -13.10 40.32
C TRP A 324 -6.48 -13.25 39.77
N PHE A 325 -7.22 -14.10 40.49
CA PHE A 325 -8.58 -14.58 40.22
C PHE A 325 -8.71 -15.51 39.01
N GLY A 326 -9.64 -16.47 39.13
CA GLY A 326 -9.60 -17.71 38.36
C GLY A 326 -10.63 -17.81 37.22
N ALA A 327 -10.39 -18.80 36.36
CA ALA A 327 -11.32 -19.32 35.35
C ALA A 327 -11.86 -18.31 34.31
N LYS A 328 -11.07 -18.08 33.27
CA LYS A 328 -11.56 -17.91 31.88
C LYS A 328 -10.56 -18.55 30.91
N ALA A 329 -11.02 -18.88 29.70
CA ALA A 329 -10.23 -19.62 28.73
C ALA A 329 -8.96 -18.86 28.33
N GLN A 330 -7.81 -19.56 28.31
CA GLN A 330 -6.56 -18.98 27.82
C GLN A 330 -6.69 -18.68 26.32
N ALA A 331 -6.61 -17.40 25.95
CA ALA A 331 -6.53 -16.98 24.57
C ALA A 331 -5.14 -17.33 24.00
N THR A 332 -4.98 -18.57 23.53
CA THR A 332 -3.74 -19.02 22.88
C THR A 332 -3.59 -18.31 21.54
N ALA A 333 -2.58 -17.43 21.44
CA ALA A 333 -2.29 -16.73 20.20
C ALA A 333 -1.62 -17.69 19.21
N LEU A 334 -2.33 -18.06 18.14
CA LEU A 334 -1.79 -18.89 17.05
C LEU A 334 -0.84 -18.05 16.19
N ALA A 335 0.46 -18.25 16.40
CA ALA A 335 1.51 -17.62 15.60
C ALA A 335 1.73 -18.35 14.26
N VAL A 336 1.29 -19.60 14.15
CA VAL A 336 1.17 -20.37 12.92
C VAL A 336 -0.16 -21.12 12.98
N ASN A 337 -0.95 -21.09 11.90
CA ASN A 337 -2.26 -21.73 11.84
C ASN A 337 -2.48 -22.41 10.49
N GLU A 338 -2.56 -23.74 10.51
CA GLU A 338 -2.83 -24.63 9.37
C GLU A 338 -2.00 -24.30 8.12
N VAL A 339 -0.71 -24.01 8.32
CA VAL A 339 0.21 -23.73 7.20
C VAL A 339 0.46 -25.01 6.43
N SER A 340 0.23 -24.92 5.12
CA SER A 340 0.60 -25.95 4.14
C SER A 340 1.34 -25.29 2.98
N LEU A 341 2.50 -25.84 2.60
CA LEU A 341 3.31 -25.40 1.46
C LEU A 341 4.25 -26.53 1.01
N ASP A 342 4.79 -26.41 -0.20
CA ASP A 342 5.77 -27.33 -0.78
C ASP A 342 6.97 -26.56 -1.34
N ILE A 343 8.18 -27.03 -1.02
CA ILE A 343 9.45 -26.52 -1.53
C ILE A 343 10.08 -27.54 -2.48
N ARG A 344 10.29 -27.18 -3.75
CA ARG A 344 10.91 -28.01 -4.80
C ARG A 344 12.44 -27.97 -4.77
N ARG A 345 13.09 -29.05 -5.21
CA ARG A 345 14.56 -29.14 -5.28
C ARG A 345 15.14 -28.07 -6.22
N GLY A 346 16.02 -27.23 -5.68
CA GLY A 346 16.69 -26.17 -6.44
C GLY A 346 15.85 -24.90 -6.68
N GLU A 347 14.62 -24.84 -6.17
CA GLU A 347 13.83 -23.60 -6.17
C GLU A 347 14.22 -22.69 -4.98
N CYS A 348 13.86 -21.42 -5.08
CA CYS A 348 13.81 -20.47 -3.99
C CYS A 348 12.33 -20.11 -3.76
N LEU A 349 11.77 -20.60 -2.66
CA LEU A 349 10.43 -20.19 -2.22
C LEU A 349 10.57 -18.93 -1.36
N GLY A 350 10.04 -17.82 -1.84
CA GLY A 350 9.89 -16.59 -1.08
C GLY A 350 8.79 -16.72 -0.02
N LEU A 351 9.01 -16.19 1.18
CA LEU A 351 8.00 -16.10 2.24
C LEU A 351 7.87 -14.65 2.72
N VAL A 352 6.73 -14.03 2.43
CA VAL A 352 6.47 -12.59 2.63
C VAL A 352 5.25 -12.34 3.51
N GLY A 353 5.14 -11.10 4.02
CA GLY A 353 4.05 -10.66 4.92
C GLY A 353 4.58 -9.70 5.98
N GLU A 354 3.68 -9.13 6.79
CA GLU A 354 3.99 -8.16 7.85
C GLU A 354 4.89 -8.71 8.96
N SER A 355 5.38 -7.81 9.84
CA SER A 355 6.07 -8.22 11.05
C SER A 355 5.11 -8.97 11.99
N GLY A 356 5.61 -9.98 12.70
CA GLY A 356 4.81 -10.81 13.61
C GLY A 356 3.82 -11.79 12.97
N CYS A 357 3.58 -11.78 11.65
CA CYS A 357 2.56 -12.62 11.01
C CYS A 357 2.82 -14.16 11.03
N GLY A 358 3.99 -14.60 11.51
CA GLY A 358 4.33 -16.00 11.79
C GLY A 358 5.58 -16.55 11.12
N LYS A 359 6.17 -15.83 10.14
CA LYS A 359 7.27 -16.30 9.26
C LYS A 359 8.44 -16.95 10.03
N THR A 360 8.98 -16.25 11.02
CA THR A 360 10.12 -16.70 11.84
C THR A 360 9.74 -17.80 12.86
N THR A 361 8.45 -18.01 13.15
CA THR A 361 7.99 -19.16 13.92
C THR A 361 7.94 -20.41 13.04
N LEU A 362 7.37 -20.28 11.83
CA LEU A 362 7.34 -21.35 10.83
C LEU A 362 8.74 -21.84 10.46
N SER A 363 9.70 -20.93 10.22
CA SER A 363 11.09 -21.28 9.90
C SER A 363 11.79 -22.07 11.03
N LYS A 364 11.55 -21.68 12.28
CA LYS A 364 12.07 -22.35 13.48
C LYS A 364 11.46 -23.74 13.70
N ILE A 365 10.20 -23.94 13.33
CA ILE A 365 9.56 -25.26 13.34
C ILE A 365 10.17 -26.14 12.25
N ILE A 366 10.32 -25.62 11.01
CA ILE A 366 10.93 -26.35 9.90
C ILE A 366 12.36 -26.81 10.24
N VAL A 367 13.20 -25.95 10.84
CA VAL A 367 14.58 -26.31 11.24
C VAL A 367 14.66 -27.16 12.53
N ARG A 368 13.51 -27.52 13.12
CA ARG A 368 13.39 -28.24 14.41
C ARG A 368 14.16 -27.54 15.55
N SER A 369 14.09 -26.21 15.63
CA SER A 369 14.47 -25.46 16.84
C SER A 369 13.26 -25.15 17.74
N GLU A 370 12.06 -25.15 17.16
CA GLU A 370 10.76 -25.09 17.85
C GLU A 370 9.92 -26.34 17.51
N ASN A 371 8.97 -26.69 18.38
CA ASN A 371 8.01 -27.77 18.12
C ASN A 371 6.69 -27.20 17.60
N ALA A 372 6.14 -27.81 16.54
CA ALA A 372 4.73 -27.64 16.18
C ALA A 372 3.81 -28.24 17.26
N ASP A 373 2.57 -27.77 17.32
CA ASP A 373 1.53 -28.37 18.18
C ASP A 373 0.64 -29.35 17.39
N ALA A 374 0.52 -29.15 16.07
CA ALA A 374 -0.19 -30.02 15.14
C ALA A 374 0.41 -29.90 13.71
N GLY A 375 0.00 -30.81 12.82
CA GLY A 375 0.48 -30.92 11.43
C GLY A 375 1.67 -31.85 11.25
N THR A 376 2.17 -31.95 10.02
CA THR A 376 3.34 -32.78 9.65
C THR A 376 4.33 -32.00 8.78
N ILE A 377 5.60 -32.41 8.83
CA ILE A 377 6.65 -31.89 7.94
C ILE A 377 7.41 -33.08 7.37
N GLU A 378 7.27 -33.33 6.07
CA GLU A 378 7.95 -34.44 5.38
C GLU A 378 9.14 -33.90 4.56
N MET A 379 10.31 -34.56 4.62
CA MET A 379 11.44 -34.26 3.74
C MET A 379 11.79 -35.45 2.85
N ALA A 380 12.17 -35.21 1.60
CA ALA A 380 12.56 -36.25 0.66
C ALA A 380 13.96 -36.82 1.00
N ASP A 381 14.03 -38.13 1.24
CA ASP A 381 15.25 -38.90 1.47
C ASP A 381 15.42 -39.96 0.37
N GLY A 382 16.13 -39.59 -0.69
CA GLY A 382 16.19 -40.37 -1.93
C GLY A 382 14.80 -40.57 -2.56
N LYS A 383 14.27 -41.80 -2.48
CA LYS A 383 12.95 -42.19 -2.98
C LYS A 383 11.90 -42.39 -1.88
N LYS A 384 12.17 -41.89 -0.67
CA LYS A 384 11.24 -41.90 0.47
C LYS A 384 10.93 -40.48 0.93
N LEU A 385 9.85 -40.35 1.70
CA LEU A 385 9.59 -39.18 2.54
C LEU A 385 9.82 -39.60 4.00
N ILE A 386 10.47 -38.74 4.78
CA ILE A 386 10.67 -38.92 6.23
C ILE A 386 9.95 -37.81 6.99
N ASP A 387 9.18 -38.15 8.02
CA ASP A 387 8.60 -37.17 8.93
C ASP A 387 9.70 -36.58 9.81
N VAL A 388 9.91 -35.27 9.65
CA VAL A 388 10.91 -34.46 10.34
C VAL A 388 10.50 -34.20 11.80
N LEU A 389 9.20 -34.20 12.10
CA LEU A 389 8.69 -34.00 13.46
C LEU A 389 8.96 -35.25 14.34
N ALA A 390 8.85 -36.46 13.78
CA ALA A 390 9.22 -37.71 14.45
C ALA A 390 10.74 -37.94 14.63
N LEU A 391 11.62 -37.07 14.08
CA LEU A 391 13.06 -37.23 14.25
C LEU A 391 13.53 -36.77 15.64
N GLU A 392 14.27 -37.66 16.32
CA GLU A 392 14.96 -37.42 17.57
C GLU A 392 16.44 -37.85 17.50
N GLY A 393 17.21 -37.58 18.57
CA GLY A 393 18.53 -38.17 18.81
C GLY A 393 19.55 -38.06 17.66
N VAL A 394 20.14 -39.19 17.29
CA VAL A 394 21.14 -39.29 16.20
C VAL A 394 20.52 -39.02 14.81
N PRO A 395 19.35 -39.59 14.43
CA PRO A 395 18.66 -39.22 13.20
C PRO A 395 18.41 -37.71 13.05
N LEU A 396 17.93 -37.03 14.11
CA LEU A 396 17.75 -35.56 14.08
C LEU A 396 19.07 -34.81 13.91
N ARG A 397 20.15 -35.28 14.55
CA ARG A 397 21.50 -34.70 14.38
C ARG A 397 22.05 -34.91 12.97
N GLN A 398 21.77 -36.04 12.33
CA GLN A 398 22.16 -36.28 10.94
C GLN A 398 21.33 -35.42 9.98
N TRP A 399 20.01 -35.38 10.16
CA TRP A 399 19.09 -34.56 9.35
C TRP A 399 19.44 -33.07 9.41
N ARG A 400 19.86 -32.53 10.57
CA ARG A 400 20.32 -31.14 10.73
C ARG A 400 21.58 -30.77 9.90
N THR A 401 22.27 -31.72 9.27
CA THR A 401 23.31 -31.39 8.26
C THR A 401 22.71 -30.97 6.92
N ARG A 402 21.53 -31.51 6.58
CA ARG A 402 20.84 -31.33 5.29
C ARG A 402 20.03 -30.03 5.22
N VAL A 403 19.67 -29.45 6.37
CA VAL A 403 18.94 -28.19 6.49
C VAL A 403 19.73 -27.21 7.35
N GLN A 404 19.95 -25.99 6.86
CA GLN A 404 20.76 -24.96 7.53
C GLN A 404 20.03 -23.62 7.61
N TYR A 405 20.41 -22.78 8.58
CA TYR A 405 19.73 -21.51 8.90
C TYR A 405 20.70 -20.34 8.84
N VAL A 406 20.31 -19.26 8.17
CA VAL A 406 21.00 -17.97 8.16
C VAL A 406 20.09 -16.95 8.84
N PHE A 407 20.56 -16.42 9.97
CA PHE A 407 19.80 -15.53 10.84
C PHE A 407 19.75 -14.08 10.34
N GLN A 408 18.71 -13.35 10.75
CA GLN A 408 18.42 -11.95 10.41
C GLN A 408 19.59 -11.00 10.73
N ASN A 409 20.24 -11.19 11.88
CA ASN A 409 21.26 -10.26 12.38
C ASN A 409 22.69 -10.86 12.32
N PRO A 410 23.56 -10.43 11.38
CA PRO A 410 24.93 -10.92 11.26
C PRO A 410 25.85 -10.61 12.46
N PHE A 411 25.47 -9.69 13.34
CA PHE A 411 26.26 -9.32 14.52
C PHE A 411 26.06 -10.29 15.68
N SER A 412 24.86 -10.86 15.84
CA SER A 412 24.56 -11.86 16.88
C SER A 412 24.71 -13.31 16.39
N ALA A 413 24.60 -13.56 15.08
CA ALA A 413 24.73 -14.89 14.47
C ALA A 413 26.13 -15.54 14.60
N LEU A 414 27.17 -14.73 14.85
CA LEU A 414 28.58 -15.13 14.90
C LEU A 414 29.17 -14.89 16.30
N ASN A 415 29.74 -15.92 16.92
CA ASN A 415 30.35 -15.80 18.26
C ASN A 415 31.55 -14.83 18.21
N PRO A 416 31.50 -13.65 18.88
CA PRO A 416 32.53 -12.63 18.77
C PRO A 416 33.88 -13.02 19.41
N ARG A 417 33.90 -14.11 20.21
CA ARG A 417 35.11 -14.65 20.87
C ARG A 417 35.83 -15.72 20.03
N MET A 418 35.27 -16.13 18.90
CA MET A 418 35.85 -17.14 18.01
C MET A 418 36.44 -16.48 16.76
N THR A 419 37.50 -17.06 16.19
CA THR A 419 38.03 -16.65 14.89
C THR A 419 37.14 -17.17 13.75
N VAL A 420 37.26 -16.59 12.57
CA VAL A 420 36.60 -17.07 11.34
C VAL A 420 36.86 -18.55 11.09
N LEU A 421 38.09 -19.02 11.29
CA LEU A 421 38.46 -20.44 11.17
C LEU A 421 37.65 -21.30 12.15
N SER A 422 37.57 -20.94 13.42
CA SER A 422 36.79 -21.67 14.41
C SER A 422 35.30 -21.66 14.09
N ILE A 423 34.75 -20.52 13.65
CA ILE A 423 33.32 -20.35 13.32
C ILE A 423 32.90 -21.21 12.12
N LEU A 424 33.73 -21.25 11.06
CA LEU A 424 33.44 -22.01 9.85
C LEU A 424 33.79 -23.50 9.97
N SER A 425 34.70 -23.87 10.86
CA SER A 425 35.03 -25.28 11.14
C SER A 425 34.15 -25.91 12.22
N GLU A 426 33.52 -25.13 13.11
CA GLU A 426 32.67 -25.63 14.20
C GLU A 426 31.58 -26.62 13.75
N PRO A 427 30.81 -26.40 12.66
CA PRO A 427 29.85 -27.39 12.17
C PRO A 427 30.53 -28.73 11.81
N LEU A 428 31.69 -28.68 11.14
CA LEU A 428 32.45 -29.87 10.76
C LEU A 428 32.97 -30.62 12.01
N VAL A 429 33.43 -29.89 13.03
CA VAL A 429 33.83 -30.46 14.33
C VAL A 429 32.65 -31.13 15.03
N ILE A 430 31.49 -30.47 15.11
CA ILE A 430 30.28 -30.98 15.76
C ILE A 430 29.75 -32.25 15.07
N HIS A 431 29.88 -32.36 13.76
CA HIS A 431 29.43 -33.54 13.00
C HIS A 431 30.54 -34.57 12.73
N GLY A 432 31.76 -34.36 13.23
CA GLY A 432 32.89 -35.29 13.08
C GLY A 432 33.47 -35.37 11.66
N ILE A 433 33.19 -34.38 10.82
CA ILE A 433 33.53 -34.38 9.38
C ILE A 433 34.98 -33.93 9.19
N GLY A 434 35.80 -34.81 8.60
CA GLY A 434 37.20 -34.57 8.23
C GLY A 434 38.16 -34.31 9.40
N ASP A 435 39.45 -34.19 9.11
CA ASP A 435 40.50 -33.86 10.07
C ASP A 435 40.79 -32.34 10.18
N ALA A 436 41.81 -31.94 10.92
CA ALA A 436 42.16 -30.52 11.10
C ALA A 436 42.69 -29.82 9.83
N ALA A 437 43.36 -30.56 8.94
CA ALA A 437 43.86 -30.04 7.66
C ALA A 437 42.74 -29.96 6.62
N GLU A 438 41.91 -31.00 6.51
CA GLU A 438 40.73 -31.06 5.65
C GLU A 438 39.73 -29.95 6.01
N ARG A 439 39.43 -29.77 7.31
CA ARG A 439 38.59 -28.67 7.80
C ARG A 439 39.18 -27.30 7.42
N ARG A 440 40.51 -27.12 7.54
CA ARG A 440 41.17 -25.86 7.16
C ARG A 440 41.10 -25.60 5.65
N ALA A 441 41.27 -26.63 4.82
CA ALA A 441 41.12 -26.54 3.37
C ALA A 441 39.68 -26.19 2.97
N ARG A 442 38.68 -26.84 3.57
CA ARG A 442 37.25 -26.53 3.37
C ARG A 442 36.89 -25.11 3.83
N VAL A 443 37.52 -24.60 4.89
CA VAL A 443 37.35 -23.18 5.29
C VAL A 443 37.95 -22.20 4.26
N SER A 444 39.09 -22.53 3.64
CA SER A 444 39.68 -21.72 2.56
C SER A 444 38.73 -21.60 1.36
N GLU A 445 38.19 -22.73 0.92
CA GLU A 445 37.20 -22.83 -0.13
C GLU A 445 35.92 -22.04 0.20
N LEU A 446 35.37 -22.22 1.41
CA LEU A 446 34.20 -21.47 1.89
C LEU A 446 34.38 -19.95 1.83
N LEU A 447 35.57 -19.45 2.20
CA LEU A 447 35.88 -18.02 2.13
C LEU A 447 35.91 -17.54 0.67
N LYS A 448 36.55 -18.30 -0.23
CA LYS A 448 36.64 -17.99 -1.67
C LYS A 448 35.27 -17.96 -2.36
N LEU A 449 34.38 -18.88 -2.01
CA LEU A 449 33.00 -18.92 -2.51
C LEU A 449 32.18 -17.69 -2.12
N VAL A 450 32.42 -17.13 -0.93
CA VAL A 450 31.76 -15.88 -0.50
C VAL A 450 32.62 -14.63 -0.77
N GLY A 451 33.67 -14.73 -1.59
CA GLY A 451 34.54 -13.61 -1.96
C GLY A 451 35.26 -12.95 -0.78
N LEU A 452 35.83 -13.78 0.10
CA LEU A 452 36.71 -13.40 1.19
C LEU A 452 38.08 -14.09 1.02
N ASP A 453 39.15 -13.35 1.28
CA ASP A 453 40.53 -13.85 1.18
C ASP A 453 40.93 -14.75 2.38
N ASP A 454 41.90 -15.65 2.18
CA ASP A 454 42.39 -16.61 3.19
C ASP A 454 43.00 -15.93 4.44
N THR A 455 43.54 -14.70 4.32
CA THR A 455 44.07 -13.95 5.48
C THR A 455 42.98 -13.51 6.48
N HIS A 456 41.70 -13.76 6.17
CA HIS A 456 40.58 -13.55 7.09
C HIS A 456 40.42 -14.67 8.12
N MET A 457 40.94 -15.89 7.89
CA MET A 457 40.76 -17.06 8.77
C MET A 457 41.04 -16.79 10.25
N ASN A 458 42.13 -16.08 10.55
CA ASN A 458 42.60 -15.88 11.91
C ASN A 458 42.01 -14.61 12.57
N ARG A 459 41.11 -13.89 11.88
CA ARG A 459 40.48 -12.66 12.39
C ARG A 459 39.17 -12.97 13.12
N TYR A 460 38.70 -12.04 13.95
CA TYR A 460 37.45 -12.14 14.70
C TYR A 460 36.30 -11.38 14.00
N PRO A 461 35.02 -11.79 14.16
CA PRO A 461 33.86 -11.16 13.53
C PRO A 461 33.78 -9.64 13.67
N HIS A 462 34.24 -9.08 14.80
CA HIS A 462 34.21 -7.64 15.04
C HIS A 462 35.08 -6.82 14.07
N SER A 463 36.06 -7.44 13.40
CA SER A 463 36.95 -6.79 12.41
C SER A 463 36.36 -6.68 10.99
N PHE A 464 35.13 -7.16 10.79
CA PHE A 464 34.44 -7.20 9.49
C PHE A 464 33.26 -6.23 9.43
N SER A 465 32.97 -5.69 8.25
CA SER A 465 31.73 -4.95 7.94
C SER A 465 30.49 -5.85 8.00
N GLY A 466 29.28 -5.27 8.09
CA GLY A 466 28.03 -6.03 8.14
C GLY A 466 27.88 -7.02 6.99
N GLY A 467 28.10 -6.56 5.74
CA GLY A 467 28.07 -7.42 4.55
C GLY A 467 29.15 -8.49 4.50
N GLN A 468 30.30 -8.30 5.16
CA GLN A 468 31.30 -9.36 5.31
C GLN A 468 30.89 -10.38 6.39
N ARG A 469 30.27 -9.95 7.49
CA ARG A 469 29.72 -10.85 8.52
C ARG A 469 28.57 -11.69 7.97
N GLN A 470 27.69 -11.10 7.16
CA GLN A 470 26.62 -11.85 6.50
C GLN A 470 27.18 -12.94 5.57
N ARG A 471 28.27 -12.64 4.86
CA ARG A 471 28.99 -13.62 4.03
C ARG A 471 29.66 -14.73 4.85
N LEU A 472 30.19 -14.41 6.03
CA LEU A 472 30.65 -15.43 6.99
C LEU A 472 29.49 -16.29 7.53
N GLY A 473 28.29 -15.73 7.71
CA GLY A 473 27.06 -16.48 8.04
C GLY A 473 26.65 -17.45 6.93
N ILE A 474 26.62 -16.97 5.68
CA ILE A 474 26.36 -17.79 4.48
C ILE A 474 27.39 -18.92 4.37
N ALA A 475 28.69 -18.61 4.51
CA ALA A 475 29.76 -19.60 4.50
C ALA A 475 29.62 -20.65 5.62
N ARG A 476 29.15 -20.27 6.81
CA ARG A 476 28.91 -21.21 7.92
C ARG A 476 27.80 -22.21 7.58
N ALA A 477 26.69 -21.75 6.99
CA ALA A 477 25.61 -22.62 6.51
C ALA A 477 26.07 -23.54 5.36
N LEU A 478 26.93 -23.05 4.46
CA LEU A 478 27.50 -23.84 3.36
C LEU A 478 28.56 -24.88 3.80
N ALA A 479 28.96 -24.92 5.07
CA ALA A 479 30.02 -25.82 5.54
C ALA A 479 29.63 -27.31 5.52
N LEU A 480 28.33 -27.61 5.68
CA LEU A 480 27.79 -28.97 5.76
C LEU A 480 27.20 -29.48 4.42
N GLU A 481 27.37 -28.75 3.31
CA GLU A 481 26.80 -29.07 1.99
C GLU A 481 25.28 -29.38 2.01
N PRO A 482 24.43 -28.46 2.53
CA PRO A 482 23.01 -28.71 2.77
C PRO A 482 22.16 -28.77 1.48
N GLU A 483 21.03 -29.47 1.55
CA GLU A 483 20.00 -29.49 0.50
C GLU A 483 19.06 -28.28 0.55
N LEU A 484 18.74 -27.80 1.77
CA LEU A 484 17.89 -26.64 2.03
C LEU A 484 18.61 -25.61 2.91
N ILE A 485 18.60 -24.35 2.49
CA ILE A 485 19.01 -23.23 3.35
C ILE A 485 17.81 -22.31 3.58
N ILE A 486 17.52 -22.04 4.85
CA ILE A 486 16.52 -21.07 5.27
C ILE A 486 17.22 -19.75 5.54
N PHE A 487 16.83 -18.71 4.81
CA PHE A 487 17.29 -17.34 5.00
C PHE A 487 16.20 -16.53 5.69
N ASP A 488 16.44 -16.17 6.95
CA ASP A 488 15.56 -15.32 7.73
C ASP A 488 16.07 -13.87 7.60
N GLU A 489 15.41 -13.06 6.78
CA GLU A 489 15.74 -11.66 6.44
C GLU A 489 17.25 -11.33 6.25
N PRO A 490 17.95 -11.99 5.31
CA PRO A 490 19.42 -11.97 5.26
C PRO A 490 20.05 -10.65 4.79
N VAL A 491 19.26 -9.59 4.57
CA VAL A 491 19.72 -8.31 4.01
C VAL A 491 19.08 -7.06 4.65
N SER A 492 18.08 -7.18 5.54
CA SER A 492 17.27 -6.04 6.01
C SER A 492 18.03 -5.01 6.86
N ALA A 493 19.24 -5.34 7.33
CA ALA A 493 20.14 -4.44 8.07
C ALA A 493 21.41 -4.06 7.27
N LEU A 494 21.35 -4.04 5.93
CA LEU A 494 22.49 -3.76 5.04
C LEU A 494 22.15 -2.65 4.03
N ASP A 495 23.14 -1.80 3.72
CA ASP A 495 23.02 -0.79 2.67
C ASP A 495 22.62 -1.39 1.32
N VAL A 496 21.82 -0.69 0.51
CA VAL A 496 21.39 -1.09 -0.85
C VAL A 496 22.53 -1.68 -1.70
N SER A 497 23.69 -1.00 -1.71
CA SER A 497 24.92 -1.42 -2.40
C SER A 497 25.50 -2.76 -1.90
N ILE A 498 25.37 -3.04 -0.60
CA ILE A 498 25.78 -4.29 0.04
C ILE A 498 24.70 -5.37 -0.14
N GLN A 499 23.43 -5.02 -0.02
CA GLN A 499 22.28 -5.89 -0.32
C GLN A 499 22.38 -6.45 -1.74
N ALA A 500 22.61 -5.60 -2.74
CA ALA A 500 22.84 -6.02 -4.13
C ALA A 500 23.99 -7.03 -4.28
N GLN A 501 25.08 -6.86 -3.53
CA GLN A 501 26.19 -7.82 -3.48
C GLN A 501 25.78 -9.17 -2.88
N ILE A 502 25.02 -9.17 -1.78
CA ILE A 502 24.53 -10.41 -1.15
C ILE A 502 23.53 -11.13 -2.05
N LEU A 503 22.58 -10.43 -2.65
CA LEU A 503 21.56 -11.04 -3.52
C LEU A 503 22.18 -11.63 -4.79
N ASN A 504 23.17 -10.96 -5.39
CA ASN A 504 23.96 -11.54 -6.48
C ASN A 504 24.68 -12.83 -6.04
N LEU A 505 25.41 -12.78 -4.92
CA LEU A 505 26.09 -13.95 -4.35
C LEU A 505 25.14 -15.13 -4.11
N LEU A 506 23.94 -14.89 -3.54
CA LEU A 506 22.96 -15.94 -3.29
C LEU A 506 22.44 -16.58 -4.58
N ARG A 507 22.15 -15.80 -5.62
CA ARG A 507 21.72 -16.35 -6.92
C ARG A 507 22.85 -17.15 -7.59
N ASP A 508 24.09 -16.67 -7.49
CA ASP A 508 25.25 -17.37 -8.06
C ASP A 508 25.50 -18.70 -7.33
N LEU A 509 25.36 -18.73 -5.99
CA LEU A 509 25.42 -19.95 -5.18
C LEU A 509 24.29 -20.95 -5.52
N LYS A 510 23.04 -20.48 -5.66
CA LYS A 510 21.88 -21.30 -6.11
C LYS A 510 22.20 -22.01 -7.42
N SER A 511 22.62 -21.25 -8.43
CA SER A 511 22.90 -21.76 -9.78
C SER A 511 24.13 -22.67 -9.85
N ALA A 512 25.20 -22.35 -9.11
CA ALA A 512 26.43 -23.13 -9.13
C ALA A 512 26.27 -24.48 -8.41
N LEU A 513 25.69 -24.47 -7.20
CA LEU A 513 25.66 -25.63 -6.30
C LEU A 513 24.34 -26.45 -6.37
N GLY A 514 23.27 -25.89 -6.97
CA GLY A 514 21.96 -26.53 -7.05
C GLY A 514 21.14 -26.45 -5.75
N LEU A 515 21.38 -25.43 -4.93
CA LEU A 515 20.81 -25.29 -3.58
C LEU A 515 19.31 -24.95 -3.63
N THR A 516 18.56 -25.48 -2.66
CA THR A 516 17.15 -25.11 -2.43
C THR A 516 17.06 -24.05 -1.34
N TYR A 517 16.26 -23.00 -1.52
CA TYR A 517 16.12 -21.90 -0.56
C TYR A 517 14.68 -21.72 -0.07
N LEU A 518 14.54 -21.45 1.23
CA LEU A 518 13.37 -20.75 1.79
C LEU A 518 13.83 -19.33 2.15
N PHE A 519 13.38 -18.32 1.41
CA PHE A 519 13.87 -16.95 1.54
C PHE A 519 12.79 -16.04 2.15
N ILE A 520 13.01 -15.60 3.38
CA ILE A 520 12.06 -14.82 4.16
C ILE A 520 12.45 -13.35 4.10
N SER A 521 11.50 -12.47 3.77
CA SER A 521 11.69 -11.02 3.82
C SER A 521 10.36 -10.28 3.92
N HIS A 522 10.37 -9.06 4.45
CA HIS A 522 9.27 -8.10 4.30
C HIS A 522 9.38 -7.26 3.01
N ASN A 523 10.53 -7.23 2.33
CA ASN A 523 10.73 -6.45 1.11
C ASN A 523 10.41 -7.29 -0.14
N LEU A 524 9.26 -7.02 -0.77
CA LEU A 524 8.79 -7.73 -1.96
C LEU A 524 9.73 -7.63 -3.17
N ALA A 525 10.39 -6.49 -3.39
CA ALA A 525 11.30 -6.32 -4.53
C ALA A 525 12.60 -7.14 -4.38
N VAL A 526 13.03 -7.40 -3.13
CA VAL A 526 14.11 -8.34 -2.84
C VAL A 526 13.70 -9.78 -3.15
N VAL A 527 12.44 -10.14 -2.90
CA VAL A 527 11.92 -11.49 -3.13
C VAL A 527 11.68 -11.75 -4.61
N ASP A 528 11.11 -10.79 -5.36
CA ASP A 528 10.95 -10.89 -6.82
C ASP A 528 12.28 -11.16 -7.55
N TYR A 529 13.37 -10.55 -7.08
CA TYR A 529 14.70 -10.72 -7.66
C TYR A 529 15.31 -12.12 -7.44
N LEU A 530 14.82 -12.90 -6.47
CA LEU A 530 15.50 -14.09 -5.97
C LEU A 530 14.66 -15.36 -5.89
N ALA A 531 13.33 -15.25 -5.85
CA ALA A 531 12.40 -16.36 -5.65
C ALA A 531 11.75 -16.81 -6.96
N ASP A 532 11.63 -18.13 -7.17
CA ASP A 532 10.92 -18.69 -8.32
C ASP A 532 9.39 -18.69 -8.05
N ARG A 533 9.00 -18.93 -6.78
CA ARG A 533 7.63 -18.90 -6.26
C ARG A 533 7.57 -18.10 -4.96
N ILE A 534 6.44 -17.48 -4.65
CA ILE A 534 6.26 -16.61 -3.48
C ILE A 534 5.00 -17.05 -2.71
N ALA A 535 5.15 -17.28 -1.41
CA ALA A 535 4.08 -17.54 -0.45
C ALA A 535 3.87 -16.30 0.44
N VAL A 536 2.63 -15.83 0.50
CA VAL A 536 2.17 -14.68 1.30
C VAL A 536 1.55 -15.18 2.59
N MET A 537 2.03 -14.69 3.73
CA MET A 537 1.61 -15.11 5.07
C MET A 537 0.97 -13.94 5.83
N ALA A 538 -0.24 -14.16 6.34
CA ALA A 538 -1.01 -13.20 7.14
C ALA A 538 -1.68 -13.92 8.32
N ALA A 539 -1.67 -13.30 9.51
CA ALA A 539 -2.33 -13.82 10.71
C ALA A 539 -2.13 -15.35 10.94
N GLY A 540 -0.88 -15.81 10.89
CA GLY A 540 -0.48 -17.21 11.08
C GLY A 540 -0.72 -18.14 9.89
N ARG A 541 -1.49 -17.73 8.86
CA ARG A 541 -1.92 -18.55 7.71
C ARG A 541 -1.15 -18.17 6.45
N ILE A 542 -0.93 -19.12 5.53
CA ILE A 542 -0.67 -18.78 4.12
C ILE A 542 -2.00 -18.36 3.49
N VAL A 543 -2.02 -17.19 2.84
CA VAL A 543 -3.20 -16.60 2.21
C VAL A 543 -3.14 -16.63 0.68
N GLU A 544 -1.95 -16.63 0.10
CA GLU A 544 -1.73 -16.76 -1.35
C GLU A 544 -0.34 -17.37 -1.61
N LEU A 545 -0.21 -18.19 -2.65
CA LEU A 545 1.07 -18.78 -3.07
C LEU A 545 1.06 -18.93 -4.59
N ALA A 546 2.03 -18.33 -5.29
CA ALA A 546 2.08 -18.36 -6.76
C ALA A 546 3.52 -18.34 -7.29
N SER A 547 3.71 -18.50 -8.61
CA SER A 547 4.94 -18.02 -9.28
C SER A 547 5.08 -16.50 -9.08
N ARG A 548 6.31 -15.97 -9.04
CA ARG A 548 6.53 -14.52 -8.89
C ARG A 548 5.79 -13.70 -9.97
N GLU A 549 5.79 -14.17 -11.22
CA GLU A 549 5.14 -13.48 -12.35
C GLU A 549 3.62 -13.40 -12.18
N ALA A 550 2.98 -14.47 -11.66
CA ALA A 550 1.55 -14.47 -11.39
C ALA A 550 1.21 -13.54 -10.21
N LEU A 551 1.96 -13.60 -9.11
CA LEU A 551 1.68 -12.82 -7.90
C LEU A 551 1.73 -11.31 -8.14
N PHE A 552 2.71 -10.82 -8.92
CA PHE A 552 2.83 -9.40 -9.21
C PHE A 552 1.94 -8.92 -10.35
N ARG A 553 1.59 -9.79 -11.32
CA ARG A 553 0.67 -9.45 -12.42
C ARG A 553 -0.78 -9.39 -11.98
N GLU A 554 -1.21 -10.36 -11.16
CA GLU A 554 -2.61 -10.58 -10.81
C GLU A 554 -2.75 -11.10 -9.36
N PRO A 555 -2.37 -10.30 -8.34
CA PRO A 555 -2.59 -10.67 -6.95
C PRO A 555 -4.08 -10.81 -6.66
N LEU A 556 -4.48 -11.91 -6.01
CA LEU A 556 -5.89 -12.27 -5.86
C LEU A 556 -6.43 -12.00 -4.46
N HIS A 557 -5.67 -12.32 -3.41
CA HIS A 557 -6.11 -12.11 -2.04
C HIS A 557 -6.00 -10.61 -1.67
N PRO A 558 -6.98 -10.02 -0.95
CA PRO A 558 -6.97 -8.58 -0.62
C PRO A 558 -5.69 -8.14 0.09
N TYR A 559 -5.24 -8.93 1.07
CA TYR A 559 -3.96 -8.70 1.77
C TYR A 559 -2.76 -8.62 0.81
N THR A 560 -2.67 -9.50 -0.19
CA THR A 560 -1.58 -9.49 -1.19
C THR A 560 -1.61 -8.21 -2.01
N ARG A 561 -2.79 -7.81 -2.49
CA ARG A 561 -3.00 -6.56 -3.24
C ARG A 561 -2.53 -5.35 -2.44
N ALA A 562 -2.94 -5.28 -1.17
CA ALA A 562 -2.58 -4.19 -0.27
C ALA A 562 -1.08 -4.19 0.09
N LEU A 563 -0.50 -5.36 0.39
CA LEU A 563 0.94 -5.53 0.67
C LEU A 563 1.82 -5.07 -0.52
N ILE A 564 1.42 -5.40 -1.76
CA ILE A 564 2.11 -4.92 -2.97
C ILE A 564 1.93 -3.40 -3.14
N SER A 565 0.72 -2.87 -2.92
CA SER A 565 0.45 -1.43 -3.04
C SER A 565 1.18 -0.55 -2.02
N ALA A 566 1.66 -1.13 -0.92
CA ALA A 566 2.41 -0.43 0.13
C ALA A 566 3.93 -0.35 -0.15
N VAL A 567 4.46 -0.99 -1.20
CA VAL A 567 5.90 -0.98 -1.50
C VAL A 567 6.29 0.33 -2.19
N PRO A 568 7.14 1.18 -1.57
CA PRO A 568 7.58 2.41 -2.22
C PRO A 568 8.57 2.10 -3.34
N GLN A 569 8.30 2.57 -4.55
CA GLN A 569 9.19 2.42 -5.70
C GLN A 569 10.16 3.62 -5.81
N PRO A 570 11.39 3.43 -6.31
CA PRO A 570 12.37 4.50 -6.52
C PRO A 570 12.06 5.34 -7.78
N ASP A 571 10.80 5.69 -7.98
CA ASP A 571 10.28 6.50 -9.10
C ASP A 571 9.37 7.62 -8.55
N PRO A 572 9.73 8.91 -8.73
CA PRO A 572 8.90 10.02 -8.27
C PRO A 572 7.58 10.18 -9.04
N HIS A 573 7.39 9.48 -10.15
CA HIS A 573 6.11 9.41 -10.87
C HIS A 573 5.20 8.30 -10.37
N HIS A 574 5.72 7.30 -9.64
CA HIS A 574 4.96 6.19 -9.07
C HIS A 574 4.89 6.28 -7.53
N LYS A 575 4.36 7.41 -7.03
CA LYS A 575 4.20 7.63 -5.59
C LYS A 575 3.06 6.80 -5.00
N LEU A 576 3.25 6.37 -3.75
CA LEU A 576 2.27 5.66 -2.93
C LEU A 576 0.99 6.47 -2.82
N ASP A 577 -0.13 5.84 -3.17
CA ASP A 577 -1.46 6.37 -2.86
C ASP A 577 -1.75 6.10 -1.38
N PHE A 578 -1.29 7.02 -0.53
CA PHE A 578 -1.45 6.94 0.91
C PHE A 578 -2.91 6.82 1.36
N ASP A 579 -3.91 7.22 0.56
CA ASP A 579 -5.32 7.12 0.92
C ASP A 579 -5.96 5.78 0.56
N LYS A 580 -5.37 5.03 -0.38
CA LYS A 580 -5.69 3.61 -0.60
C LYS A 580 -4.98 2.66 0.38
N ILE A 581 -3.85 3.09 0.96
CA ILE A 581 -3.08 2.27 1.91
C ILE A 581 -3.68 2.38 3.33
N SER A 582 -4.25 1.29 3.82
CA SER A 582 -4.68 1.12 5.22
C SER A 582 -4.73 -0.37 5.56
N LEU A 583 -3.63 -0.89 6.15
CA LEU A 583 -3.43 -2.32 6.39
C LEU A 583 -3.71 -2.73 7.84
N GLU A 584 -3.74 -1.80 8.80
CA GLU A 584 -4.26 -2.03 10.18
C GLU A 584 -5.57 -2.83 10.24
N ARG A 585 -6.45 -2.69 9.24
CA ARG A 585 -7.65 -3.53 9.09
C ARG A 585 -7.33 -4.90 8.51
N GLN A 586 -6.57 -4.96 7.43
CA GLN A 586 -6.32 -6.17 6.65
C GLN A 586 -5.36 -7.17 7.32
N SER A 587 -4.67 -6.81 8.41
CA SER A 587 -3.99 -7.80 9.25
C SER A 587 -4.98 -8.69 10.06
N ASP A 588 -6.25 -8.29 10.20
CA ASP A 588 -7.32 -9.07 10.83
C ASP A 588 -8.02 -9.96 9.78
N PRO A 589 -8.06 -11.31 9.95
CA PRO A 589 -8.77 -12.22 9.05
C PRO A 589 -10.24 -11.87 8.80
N ARG A 590 -10.90 -11.20 9.73
CA ARG A 590 -12.31 -10.81 9.63
C ARG A 590 -12.53 -9.65 8.66
N ALA A 591 -11.48 -8.88 8.36
CA ALA A 591 -11.55 -7.72 7.47
C ALA A 591 -11.29 -8.06 5.99
N TRP A 592 -10.89 -9.30 5.66
CA TRP A 592 -10.67 -9.73 4.28
C TRP A 592 -11.95 -9.80 3.44
N GLY A 593 -13.12 -9.88 4.09
CA GLY A 593 -14.44 -10.00 3.43
C GLY A 593 -14.66 -11.35 2.76
N VAL A 594 -15.91 -11.69 2.43
CA VAL A 594 -16.24 -12.91 1.66
C VAL A 594 -15.67 -12.76 0.24
N PRO A 595 -15.05 -13.80 -0.36
CA PRO A 595 -14.91 -15.19 0.10
C PRO A 595 -13.60 -15.49 0.88
N PHE A 596 -12.86 -14.48 1.31
CA PHE A 596 -11.53 -14.60 1.92
C PHE A 596 -11.52 -14.67 3.46
N ALA A 597 -12.53 -14.11 4.12
CA ALA A 597 -12.75 -14.17 5.55
C ALA A 597 -13.62 -15.37 5.94
N ALA A 598 -13.50 -15.83 7.20
CA ALA A 598 -14.34 -16.89 7.77
C ALA A 598 -15.83 -16.49 7.80
N ASP A 599 -16.71 -17.40 7.38
CA ASP A 599 -18.14 -17.20 7.26
C ASP A 599 -18.98 -18.34 7.90
N ALA A 600 -20.27 -18.43 7.58
CA ALA A 600 -21.17 -19.46 8.10
C ALA A 600 -20.81 -20.90 7.67
N THR A 601 -19.90 -21.07 6.71
CA THR A 601 -19.39 -22.38 6.24
C THR A 601 -18.10 -22.82 6.94
N GLY A 602 -17.40 -21.92 7.66
CA GLY A 602 -16.23 -22.25 8.49
C GLY A 602 -15.04 -21.30 8.32
N GLU A 603 -13.81 -21.84 8.33
CA GLU A 603 -12.59 -21.13 7.94
C GLU A 603 -12.25 -21.39 6.45
N PRO A 604 -11.70 -20.39 5.73
CA PRO A 604 -11.33 -20.53 4.33
C PRO A 604 -10.02 -21.31 4.18
N HIS A 605 -9.91 -22.09 3.11
CA HIS A 605 -8.80 -23.02 2.84
C HIS A 605 -8.05 -22.65 1.55
N LEU A 606 -6.84 -23.16 1.37
CA LEU A 606 -6.08 -22.95 0.12
C LEU A 606 -6.72 -23.75 -1.02
N ILE A 607 -7.19 -23.05 -2.05
CA ILE A 607 -7.73 -23.61 -3.29
C ILE A 607 -6.74 -23.31 -4.41
N GLU A 608 -6.42 -24.30 -5.25
CA GLU A 608 -5.65 -24.07 -6.49
C GLU A 608 -6.54 -23.35 -7.52
N VAL A 609 -6.05 -22.21 -8.01
CA VAL A 609 -6.73 -21.28 -8.92
C VAL A 609 -6.32 -21.55 -10.36
N GLU A 610 -5.00 -21.66 -10.54
CA GLU A 610 -4.28 -21.97 -11.77
C GLU A 610 -3.10 -22.85 -11.36
N SER A 611 -2.44 -23.52 -12.31
CA SER A 611 -1.25 -24.34 -12.03
C SER A 611 -0.24 -23.56 -11.17
N ASP A 612 0.09 -24.07 -9.99
CA ASP A 612 0.96 -23.45 -8.98
C ASP A 612 0.47 -22.14 -8.32
N HIS A 613 -0.72 -21.62 -8.65
CA HIS A 613 -1.32 -20.44 -8.01
C HIS A 613 -2.45 -20.87 -7.06
N HIS A 614 -2.22 -20.78 -5.76
CA HIS A 614 -3.16 -21.12 -4.69
C HIS A 614 -3.59 -19.88 -3.91
N VAL A 615 -4.86 -19.78 -3.51
CA VAL A 615 -5.41 -18.67 -2.72
C VAL A 615 -6.27 -19.22 -1.59
N ARG A 616 -6.23 -18.59 -0.41
CA ARG A 616 -7.10 -18.95 0.71
C ARG A 616 -8.48 -18.30 0.53
N ALA A 617 -9.49 -19.11 0.29
CA ALA A 617 -10.88 -18.68 0.15
C ALA A 617 -11.87 -19.81 0.52
N HIS A 618 -13.16 -19.47 0.64
CA HIS A 618 -14.25 -20.45 0.70
C HIS A 618 -14.64 -20.96 -0.68
N VAL A 619 -14.69 -20.05 -1.66
CA VAL A 619 -15.01 -20.30 -3.06
C VAL A 619 -14.08 -19.45 -3.91
N LEU A 620 -13.62 -19.97 -5.05
CA LEU A 620 -12.88 -19.19 -6.03
C LEU A 620 -13.81 -18.11 -6.63
N PRO A 621 -13.49 -16.80 -6.54
CA PRO A 621 -14.12 -15.83 -7.42
C PRO A 621 -13.76 -16.21 -8.87
N PRO A 622 -14.75 -16.36 -9.77
CA PRO A 622 -14.51 -16.87 -11.11
C PRO A 622 -13.53 -15.97 -11.86
N ARG A 623 -12.78 -16.53 -12.81
CA ARG A 623 -11.79 -15.78 -13.61
C ARG A 623 -12.38 -14.53 -14.29
N MET A 624 -13.69 -14.50 -14.52
CA MET A 624 -14.40 -13.40 -15.19
C MET A 624 -14.79 -12.26 -14.22
N ASP A 625 -14.96 -12.55 -12.92
CA ASP A 625 -15.10 -11.52 -11.86
C ASP A 625 -13.80 -10.77 -11.56
N ARG A 626 -12.67 -11.20 -12.15
CA ARG A 626 -11.38 -10.48 -12.05
C ARG A 626 -11.30 -9.29 -13.01
N GLY A 627 -12.22 -9.24 -13.97
CA GLY A 627 -12.65 -8.05 -14.69
C GLY A 627 -14.07 -7.59 -14.29
N GLY A 628 -14.60 -8.09 -13.16
CA GLY A 628 -15.86 -7.63 -12.56
C GLY A 628 -17.14 -7.93 -13.34
N ARG A 629 -17.31 -9.13 -13.92
CA ARG A 629 -18.62 -9.61 -14.42
C ARG A 629 -18.93 -11.07 -14.07
N SER A 630 -20.20 -11.27 -13.76
CA SER A 630 -20.79 -12.52 -13.27
C SER A 630 -21.14 -13.54 -14.35
N GLU A 631 -21.39 -14.78 -13.94
CA GLU A 631 -21.83 -15.87 -14.83
C GLU A 631 -23.21 -15.58 -15.48
N ALA A 632 -24.06 -14.79 -14.81
CA ALA A 632 -25.33 -14.32 -15.35
C ALA A 632 -25.12 -13.30 -16.48
N GLU A 633 -24.25 -12.30 -16.30
CA GLU A 633 -23.90 -11.33 -17.36
C GLU A 633 -23.21 -12.01 -18.54
N HIS A 634 -22.49 -13.11 -18.33
CA HIS A 634 -21.93 -13.91 -19.42
C HIS A 634 -23.00 -14.71 -20.19
N ALA A 635 -24.03 -15.21 -19.51
CA ALA A 635 -25.21 -15.76 -20.19
C ALA A 635 -26.00 -14.67 -20.93
N GLU A 636 -26.05 -13.45 -20.40
CA GLU A 636 -26.73 -12.29 -20.99
C GLU A 636 -25.96 -11.74 -22.21
N ILE A 637 -24.63 -11.69 -22.17
CA ILE A 637 -23.77 -11.42 -23.34
C ILE A 637 -23.91 -12.52 -24.39
N ALA A 638 -23.95 -13.80 -23.98
CA ALA A 638 -24.23 -14.92 -24.89
C ALA A 638 -25.70 -14.99 -25.38
N ALA A 639 -26.59 -14.14 -24.85
CA ALA A 639 -27.93 -13.89 -25.36
C ALA A 639 -27.96 -12.65 -26.28
N ALA A 640 -27.27 -11.56 -25.93
CA ALA A 640 -27.15 -10.34 -26.73
C ALA A 640 -26.30 -10.53 -28.01
N LEU A 641 -25.38 -11.51 -28.00
CA LEU A 641 -24.66 -11.99 -29.20
C LEU A 641 -25.50 -12.96 -30.05
N ARG A 642 -26.71 -13.33 -29.63
CA ARG A 642 -27.69 -13.91 -30.54
C ARG A 642 -28.32 -12.75 -31.31
N THR A 643 -28.06 -12.73 -32.61
CA THR A 643 -28.62 -11.74 -33.53
C THR A 643 -30.11 -11.52 -33.30
N ASP A 644 -30.54 -10.26 -33.36
CA ASP A 644 -31.93 -9.91 -33.70
C ASP A 644 -32.40 -10.78 -34.88
N PRO A 645 -33.68 -11.19 -34.97
CA PRO A 645 -34.21 -11.96 -36.10
C PRO A 645 -33.97 -11.35 -37.51
N LYS A 646 -33.42 -10.13 -37.62
CA LYS A 646 -32.96 -9.48 -38.86
C LYS A 646 -31.45 -9.56 -39.13
N GLY A 647 -30.63 -10.02 -38.19
CA GLY A 647 -29.22 -10.37 -38.43
C GLY A 647 -28.16 -9.26 -38.31
N GLU A 648 -28.48 -8.12 -37.70
CA GLU A 648 -27.51 -7.03 -37.47
C GLU A 648 -26.69 -7.25 -36.17
N ALA A 649 -25.47 -6.70 -36.12
CA ALA A 649 -24.54 -6.85 -35.01
C ALA A 649 -24.09 -5.48 -34.47
N ASN A 650 -24.27 -5.25 -33.17
CA ASN A 650 -23.80 -4.04 -32.48
C ASN A 650 -22.33 -4.19 -32.08
N VAL A 651 -21.55 -3.11 -32.22
CA VAL A 651 -20.13 -3.06 -31.86
C VAL A 651 -19.86 -1.72 -31.16
N HIS A 652 -19.15 -1.76 -30.04
CA HIS A 652 -18.78 -0.57 -29.26
C HIS A 652 -17.32 -0.15 -29.50
N LEU A 653 -17.01 1.10 -29.18
CA LEU A 653 -15.71 1.74 -29.39
C LEU A 653 -15.32 2.51 -28.12
N ASP A 654 -14.10 2.30 -27.64
CA ASP A 654 -13.52 3.05 -26.52
C ASP A 654 -12.65 4.20 -27.06
N PHE A 655 -12.97 5.42 -26.65
CA PHE A 655 -12.33 6.65 -27.12
C PHE A 655 -11.38 7.31 -26.11
N GLU A 656 -11.21 6.79 -24.89
CA GLU A 656 -10.06 7.18 -24.06
C GLU A 656 -8.77 6.55 -24.60
N THR A 657 -8.88 5.37 -25.21
CA THR A 657 -7.74 4.63 -25.81
C THR A 657 -7.73 4.64 -27.34
N GLY A 658 -8.87 4.89 -27.99
CA GLY A 658 -9.01 4.93 -29.45
C GLY A 658 -8.92 3.55 -30.12
N THR A 659 -9.46 2.52 -29.47
CA THR A 659 -9.36 1.11 -29.93
C THR A 659 -10.70 0.38 -29.89
N LEU A 660 -10.88 -0.57 -30.82
CA LEU A 660 -11.93 -1.59 -30.72
C LEU A 660 -11.39 -2.76 -29.87
N ASP A 661 -12.14 -3.15 -28.85
CA ASP A 661 -11.93 -4.31 -27.96
C ASP A 661 -10.47 -4.68 -27.67
N GLY A 662 -9.85 -3.99 -26.70
CA GLY A 662 -8.89 -4.62 -25.79
C GLY A 662 -7.49 -4.94 -26.32
N TRP A 663 -7.01 -4.31 -27.40
CA TRP A 663 -5.62 -4.45 -27.88
C TRP A 663 -4.92 -3.11 -28.09
N SER A 664 -3.73 -2.96 -27.50
CA SER A 664 -2.95 -1.71 -27.56
C SER A 664 -2.28 -1.49 -28.92
N VAL A 665 -2.75 -0.50 -29.68
CA VAL A 665 -2.23 -0.19 -31.01
C VAL A 665 -1.03 0.77 -30.94
N ARG A 666 0.18 0.22 -30.83
CA ARG A 666 1.42 0.93 -31.19
C ARG A 666 2.19 0.16 -32.27
N ARG A 667 2.50 0.85 -33.37
CA ARG A 667 3.09 0.36 -34.66
C ARG A 667 2.17 -0.52 -35.50
N LEU A 668 1.40 0.12 -36.40
CA LEU A 668 0.83 -0.51 -37.59
C LEU A 668 1.56 -0.04 -38.86
N SER A 669 2.69 -0.67 -39.14
CA SER A 669 3.33 -0.65 -40.47
C SER A 669 3.45 -2.11 -40.94
N GLY A 670 2.37 -2.66 -41.49
CA GLY A 670 2.28 -4.09 -41.86
C GLY A 670 0.91 -4.51 -42.40
N PRO A 671 0.71 -5.81 -42.72
CA PRO A 671 -0.38 -6.28 -43.59
C PRO A 671 -1.83 -6.15 -43.09
N HIS A 672 -2.08 -5.58 -41.91
CA HIS A 672 -3.41 -5.54 -41.30
C HIS A 672 -4.36 -4.52 -41.92
N SER A 673 -3.86 -3.53 -42.69
CA SER A 673 -4.70 -2.56 -43.40
C SER A 673 -5.66 -3.20 -44.40
N ALA A 674 -5.23 -4.26 -45.09
CA ALA A 674 -6.07 -5.02 -46.03
C ALA A 674 -7.25 -5.71 -45.34
N ARG A 675 -7.09 -6.12 -44.07
CA ARG A 675 -8.12 -6.81 -43.28
C ARG A 675 -9.21 -5.86 -42.76
N VAL A 676 -8.84 -4.61 -42.45
CA VAL A 676 -9.83 -3.56 -42.15
C VAL A 676 -10.58 -3.15 -43.42
N GLN A 677 -9.89 -3.03 -44.55
CA GLN A 677 -10.51 -2.69 -45.85
C GLN A 677 -11.42 -3.81 -46.39
N SER A 678 -11.15 -5.08 -46.12
CA SER A 678 -12.08 -6.17 -46.45
C SER A 678 -13.36 -6.10 -45.62
N GLU A 679 -13.25 -5.73 -44.34
CA GLU A 679 -14.40 -5.72 -43.43
C GLU A 679 -15.36 -4.57 -43.71
N VAL A 680 -14.83 -3.36 -43.98
CA VAL A 680 -15.63 -2.21 -44.42
C VAL A 680 -16.32 -2.50 -45.77
N LYS A 681 -15.67 -3.27 -46.66
CA LYS A 681 -16.32 -3.78 -47.88
C LYS A 681 -17.37 -4.87 -47.63
N ARG A 682 -17.25 -5.66 -46.55
CA ARG A 682 -18.16 -6.76 -46.20
C ARG A 682 -19.46 -6.27 -45.56
N VAL A 683 -19.38 -5.28 -44.68
CA VAL A 683 -20.55 -4.70 -43.97
C VAL A 683 -21.25 -3.62 -44.81
N GLY A 684 -20.50 -2.92 -45.67
CA GLY A 684 -21.04 -1.87 -46.53
C GLY A 684 -21.17 -0.52 -45.82
N SER A 685 -20.94 0.57 -46.56
CA SER A 685 -20.78 1.93 -46.03
C SER A 685 -22.10 2.63 -45.61
N LYS A 686 -23.07 1.88 -45.08
CA LYS A 686 -24.38 2.38 -44.63
C LYS A 686 -24.79 1.94 -43.23
N ALA A 687 -24.02 1.05 -42.58
CA ALA A 687 -24.32 0.49 -41.26
C ALA A 687 -23.23 0.82 -40.22
N CYS A 688 -22.86 2.10 -40.11
CA CYS A 688 -22.01 2.62 -39.04
C CYS A 688 -22.63 3.89 -38.48
N ARG A 689 -22.97 3.90 -37.19
CA ARG A 689 -23.56 5.05 -36.48
C ARG A 689 -22.49 5.68 -35.58
N PHE A 690 -22.27 6.98 -35.75
CA PHE A 690 -21.30 7.75 -34.97
C PHE A 690 -22.05 8.77 -34.10
N GLU A 691 -21.65 8.90 -32.84
CA GLU A 691 -22.06 9.99 -31.95
C GLU A 691 -20.85 10.84 -31.56
N LEU A 692 -21.06 12.14 -31.35
CA LEU A 692 -20.08 13.10 -30.84
C LEU A 692 -20.57 13.64 -29.51
N ARG A 693 -19.67 14.07 -28.62
CA ARG A 693 -20.04 14.58 -27.29
C ARG A 693 -19.68 16.07 -27.11
N PRO A 694 -20.30 16.78 -26.15
CA PRO A 694 -20.02 18.19 -25.92
C PRO A 694 -18.57 18.38 -25.41
N GLY A 695 -17.72 18.97 -26.27
CA GLY A 695 -16.30 19.21 -25.98
C GLY A 695 -15.42 19.14 -27.24
N ASP A 696 -15.83 18.36 -28.24
CA ASP A 696 -14.98 17.99 -29.37
C ASP A 696 -14.63 19.15 -30.33
N HIS A 697 -13.32 19.34 -30.57
CA HIS A 697 -12.78 20.22 -31.61
C HIS A 697 -12.88 19.58 -33.01
N VAL A 698 -14.12 19.37 -33.47
CA VAL A 698 -14.42 18.91 -34.83
C VAL A 698 -14.03 19.96 -35.88
N SER A 699 -13.37 19.53 -36.96
CA SER A 699 -12.94 20.41 -38.05
C SER A 699 -14.13 21.00 -38.83
N GLN A 700 -13.91 22.16 -39.48
CA GLN A 700 -14.99 22.95 -40.08
C GLN A 700 -15.81 22.22 -41.15
N GLY A 701 -15.22 21.28 -41.89
CA GLY A 701 -15.93 20.51 -42.92
C GLY A 701 -16.99 19.56 -42.35
N LEU A 702 -16.61 18.74 -41.36
CA LEU A 702 -17.50 17.69 -40.82
C LEU A 702 -18.69 18.27 -40.02
N ARG A 703 -18.56 19.51 -39.53
CA ARG A 703 -19.67 20.25 -38.88
C ARG A 703 -20.79 20.67 -39.83
N ALA A 704 -20.57 20.65 -41.15
CA ALA A 704 -21.60 20.97 -42.13
C ALA A 704 -22.54 19.78 -42.38
N GLU A 705 -22.00 18.58 -42.62
CA GLU A 705 -22.78 17.38 -42.97
C GLU A 705 -23.63 16.86 -41.80
N LEU A 706 -23.10 16.91 -40.57
CA LEU A 706 -23.77 16.34 -39.40
C LEU A 706 -24.98 17.15 -38.90
N ARG A 707 -25.22 18.35 -39.41
CA ARG A 707 -26.27 19.25 -38.91
C ARG A 707 -27.69 18.82 -39.29
N ASP A 708 -27.84 18.11 -40.41
CA ASP A 708 -29.15 17.80 -41.00
C ASP A 708 -29.77 16.48 -40.48
N TRP A 709 -29.09 15.76 -39.57
CA TRP A 709 -29.50 14.40 -39.16
C TRP A 709 -30.12 14.26 -37.75
N TYR A 710 -30.00 15.26 -36.85
CA TYR A 710 -30.30 15.09 -35.41
C TYR A 710 -31.68 15.61 -34.94
N ASN A 711 -32.76 15.23 -35.63
CA ASN A 711 -34.14 15.48 -35.19
C ASN A 711 -34.96 14.17 -35.19
N PRO A 712 -35.27 13.56 -34.03
CA PRO A 712 -36.15 12.40 -33.96
C PRO A 712 -37.64 12.79 -34.19
N PRO A 713 -38.48 11.88 -34.70
CA PRO A 713 -39.91 12.14 -34.89
C PRO A 713 -40.64 12.44 -33.58
N HIS A 714 -41.63 13.33 -33.67
CA HIS A 714 -42.61 13.57 -32.60
C HIS A 714 -43.44 12.30 -32.33
N GLU A 715 -44.12 12.24 -31.18
CA GLU A 715 -44.91 11.10 -30.70
C GLU A 715 -44.12 9.87 -30.19
N THR A 716 -42.78 9.88 -30.25
CA THR A 716 -41.96 8.81 -29.64
C THR A 716 -41.93 8.94 -28.10
N PRO A 717 -42.32 7.92 -27.30
CA PRO A 717 -42.21 7.96 -25.84
C PRO A 717 -40.76 7.81 -25.40
N VAL A 718 -40.30 8.67 -24.49
CA VAL A 718 -38.92 8.67 -23.97
C VAL A 718 -38.92 8.31 -22.48
N TRP A 719 -37.99 7.44 -22.08
CA TRP A 719 -37.82 7.01 -20.69
C TRP A 719 -36.58 7.66 -20.07
N TYR A 720 -36.73 8.08 -18.82
CA TYR A 720 -35.65 8.58 -17.96
C TYR A 720 -35.70 7.82 -16.63
N GLY A 721 -34.57 7.29 -16.17
CA GLY A 721 -34.49 6.53 -14.92
C GLY A 721 -33.38 7.03 -14.01
N PHE A 722 -33.58 6.92 -12.70
CA PHE A 722 -32.52 7.13 -11.70
C PHE A 722 -32.76 6.26 -10.46
N SER A 723 -31.73 5.48 -10.13
CA SER A 723 -31.63 4.69 -8.90
C SER A 723 -31.03 5.54 -7.79
N THR A 724 -31.64 5.57 -6.59
CA THR A 724 -31.09 6.34 -5.44
C THR A 724 -30.66 5.41 -4.32
N LEU A 725 -29.41 5.54 -3.87
CA LEU A 725 -28.85 4.83 -2.72
C LEU A 725 -29.11 5.61 -1.43
N LEU A 726 -29.70 4.97 -0.42
CA LEU A 726 -29.82 5.51 0.94
C LEU A 726 -28.90 4.71 1.88
N PRO A 727 -28.00 5.35 2.65
CA PRO A 727 -27.09 4.64 3.55
C PRO A 727 -27.82 3.79 4.60
N GLU A 728 -27.26 2.63 4.95
CA GLU A 728 -27.84 1.69 5.92
C GLU A 728 -28.09 2.32 7.31
N SER A 729 -27.28 3.32 7.68
CA SER A 729 -27.38 4.08 8.93
C SER A 729 -28.47 5.17 8.94
N PHE A 730 -29.22 5.36 7.84
CA PHE A 730 -30.15 6.50 7.73
C PHE A 730 -31.30 6.43 8.75
N ALA A 731 -31.29 7.39 9.67
CA ALA A 731 -32.36 7.70 10.62
C ALA A 731 -32.43 9.22 10.75
N PRO A 732 -33.56 9.89 10.42
CA PRO A 732 -33.71 11.33 10.66
C PRO A 732 -34.32 11.59 12.05
N PRO A 733 -33.60 12.22 12.99
CA PRO A 733 -34.18 12.90 14.14
C PRO A 733 -34.76 14.26 13.71
N PHE A 734 -35.39 14.96 14.65
CA PHE A 734 -36.04 16.25 14.40
C PHE A 734 -35.06 17.41 14.10
N ASP A 735 -35.62 18.42 13.44
CA ASP A 735 -35.11 19.78 13.23
C ASP A 735 -33.83 19.98 12.39
N THR A 736 -34.09 20.13 11.08
CA THR A 736 -33.28 20.86 10.07
C THR A 736 -31.90 20.29 9.67
N GLY A 737 -31.85 19.61 8.52
CA GLY A 737 -30.62 19.29 7.81
C GLY A 737 -30.88 19.00 6.32
N VAL A 738 -30.17 19.69 5.41
CA VAL A 738 -30.31 19.49 3.95
C VAL A 738 -29.33 18.41 3.49
N VAL A 739 -29.83 17.37 2.81
CA VAL A 739 -28.99 16.41 2.09
C VAL A 739 -28.65 16.97 0.71
N LEU A 740 -27.38 17.34 0.51
CA LEU A 740 -26.84 17.62 -0.83
C LEU A 740 -26.05 16.39 -1.30
N ALA A 741 -26.66 15.61 -2.19
CA ALA A 741 -25.93 14.66 -3.02
C ALA A 741 -25.51 15.38 -4.31
N GLN A 742 -24.21 15.46 -4.58
CA GLN A 742 -23.66 16.17 -5.73
C GLN A 742 -22.37 15.49 -6.20
N TRP A 743 -22.28 15.21 -7.49
CA TRP A 743 -21.02 15.05 -8.18
C TRP A 743 -21.07 15.84 -9.48
N HIS A 744 -19.92 16.38 -9.90
CA HIS A 744 -19.83 17.39 -10.96
C HIS A 744 -18.85 16.93 -12.03
N ASP A 745 -19.20 17.18 -13.29
CA ASP A 745 -18.26 17.87 -14.16
C ASP A 745 -18.59 19.38 -14.10
N GLN A 746 -17.57 20.22 -14.14
CA GLN A 746 -17.66 21.68 -14.06
C GLN A 746 -16.76 22.39 -15.10
N ALA A 747 -16.34 21.68 -16.15
CA ALA A 747 -15.47 22.20 -17.21
C ALA A 747 -16.15 23.18 -18.20
N ALA A 748 -17.43 23.51 -18.03
CA ALA A 748 -18.18 24.44 -18.89
C ALA A 748 -18.93 25.50 -18.06
N LEU A 749 -18.98 26.72 -18.61
CA LEU A 749 -19.65 27.93 -18.09
C LEU A 749 -19.02 28.54 -16.81
N GLY A 750 -18.04 29.43 -17.02
CA GLY A 750 -17.54 30.31 -15.96
C GLY A 750 -18.41 31.54 -15.74
N ASP A 751 -19.43 31.45 -14.87
CA ASP A 751 -19.92 32.56 -14.03
C ASP A 751 -20.73 31.99 -12.81
N PRO A 752 -20.71 32.60 -11.60
CA PRO A 752 -21.10 31.89 -10.38
C PRO A 752 -22.57 32.06 -9.99
N SER A 753 -23.46 31.21 -10.53
CA SER A 753 -24.83 31.05 -10.00
C SER A 753 -25.07 29.66 -9.39
N GLY A 754 -24.49 29.40 -8.21
CA GLY A 754 -24.50 28.10 -7.55
C GLY A 754 -25.90 27.63 -7.11
N LYS A 755 -26.59 26.88 -7.98
CA LYS A 755 -27.81 26.11 -7.68
C LYS A 755 -27.75 24.75 -8.40
N PRO A 756 -27.81 23.62 -7.67
CA PRO A 756 -27.55 22.30 -8.26
C PRO A 756 -28.76 21.74 -9.03
N PRO A 757 -28.52 20.80 -9.98
CA PRO A 757 -29.57 19.96 -10.52
C PRO A 757 -30.12 18.99 -9.46
N LEU A 758 -31.39 18.57 -9.64
CA LEU A 758 -32.15 17.58 -8.84
C LEU A 758 -31.87 17.59 -7.32
N ALA A 759 -32.31 18.64 -6.62
CA ALA A 759 -32.23 18.68 -5.16
C ALA A 759 -33.35 17.85 -4.51
N ILE A 760 -32.97 16.80 -3.78
CA ILE A 760 -33.81 16.11 -2.79
C ILE A 760 -33.73 16.90 -1.48
N ARG A 761 -34.88 17.23 -0.87
CA ARG A 761 -34.93 17.90 0.43
C ARG A 761 -35.90 17.17 1.36
N TYR A 762 -35.43 16.84 2.55
CA TYR A 762 -36.29 16.39 3.64
C TYR A 762 -36.64 17.61 4.51
N LEU A 763 -37.93 17.91 4.66
CA LEU A 763 -38.42 19.01 5.49
C LEU A 763 -39.78 18.60 6.08
N ASP A 764 -40.03 18.94 7.34
CA ASP A 764 -41.34 18.81 8.00
C ASP A 764 -41.99 17.41 7.89
N GLY A 765 -41.15 16.36 7.96
CA GLY A 765 -41.55 14.95 7.83
C GLY A 765 -41.87 14.49 6.41
N GLY A 766 -41.60 15.32 5.40
CA GLY A 766 -41.87 15.06 3.97
C GLY A 766 -40.61 15.00 3.11
N LEU A 767 -40.66 14.19 2.06
CA LEU A 767 -39.59 14.04 1.06
C LEU A 767 -39.97 14.84 -0.21
N ARG A 768 -39.20 15.89 -0.50
CA ARG A 768 -39.52 16.91 -1.50
C ARG A 768 -38.49 16.88 -2.63
N PHE A 769 -38.97 16.73 -3.86
CA PHE A 769 -38.12 16.72 -5.07
C PHE A 769 -38.17 18.09 -5.76
N THR A 770 -37.04 18.55 -6.28
CA THR A 770 -36.96 19.78 -7.09
C THR A 770 -35.97 19.64 -8.24
N GLY A 771 -36.48 19.58 -9.47
CA GLY A 771 -35.71 19.65 -10.72
C GLY A 771 -36.20 20.79 -11.62
N ALA A 772 -35.44 21.06 -12.69
CA ALA A 772 -35.81 21.93 -13.81
C ALA A 772 -35.22 21.35 -15.10
N PHE A 773 -35.92 21.53 -16.21
CA PHE A 773 -35.59 21.01 -17.55
C PHE A 773 -35.76 22.13 -18.59
N ASP A 774 -35.56 21.88 -19.90
CA ASP A 774 -35.65 22.88 -20.99
C ASP A 774 -36.00 22.22 -22.37
N ALA A 775 -37.21 22.44 -22.98
CA ALA A 775 -37.68 22.18 -24.41
C ALA A 775 -39.15 21.62 -24.59
N VAL A 776 -40.04 21.88 -25.59
CA VAL A 776 -40.50 23.01 -26.50
C VAL A 776 -42.01 22.76 -26.86
N ALA A 777 -43.00 23.33 -26.14
CA ALA A 777 -44.45 22.98 -26.22
C ALA A 777 -45.33 23.91 -27.13
N SER A 778 -46.66 24.13 -27.09
CA SER A 778 -47.82 23.70 -26.25
C SER A 778 -49.14 24.23 -26.88
N SER A 779 -50.30 23.52 -26.81
CA SER A 779 -51.66 24.14 -26.88
C SER A 779 -52.84 23.15 -26.64
N ASP A 780 -53.27 23.02 -25.37
CA ASP A 780 -54.64 22.76 -24.80
C ASP A 780 -55.75 21.98 -25.56
N PRO A 781 -56.70 21.24 -24.89
CA PRO A 781 -56.85 20.89 -23.46
C PRO A 781 -57.09 19.36 -23.19
N VAL A 782 -57.53 19.05 -21.95
CA VAL A 782 -58.39 17.91 -21.51
C VAL A 782 -57.72 16.77 -20.69
N GLU A 783 -57.86 16.94 -19.37
CA GLU A 783 -58.20 15.99 -18.28
C GLU A 783 -57.43 14.70 -17.89
N ARG A 784 -57.36 14.59 -16.55
CA ARG A 784 -57.32 13.40 -15.65
C ARG A 784 -55.97 12.77 -15.28
N TYR A 785 -56.01 12.22 -14.06
CA TYR A 785 -54.91 11.78 -13.21
C TYR A 785 -55.34 10.52 -12.46
N VAL A 786 -54.38 9.64 -12.15
CA VAL A 786 -54.55 8.49 -11.26
C VAL A 786 -53.36 8.45 -10.30
N PHE A 787 -53.61 8.07 -9.04
CA PHE A 787 -52.59 7.84 -8.01
C PHE A 787 -52.66 6.39 -7.52
N HIS A 788 -51.52 5.83 -7.10
CA HIS A 788 -51.45 4.51 -6.47
C HIS A 788 -50.72 4.55 -5.13
N ARG A 789 -51.18 3.78 -4.14
CA ARG A 789 -50.59 3.70 -2.80
C ARG A 789 -49.67 2.47 -2.74
N MET A 790 -48.42 2.67 -2.32
CA MET A 790 -47.46 1.59 -2.10
C MET A 790 -46.92 1.64 -0.67
N PRO A 791 -46.72 0.50 0.02
CA PRO A 791 -46.05 0.47 1.30
C PRO A 791 -44.56 0.82 1.14
N ALA A 792 -43.97 1.43 2.16
CA ALA A 792 -42.55 1.77 2.17
C ALA A 792 -41.67 0.51 2.18
N PRO A 793 -40.57 0.46 1.41
CA PRO A 793 -39.67 -0.69 1.38
C PRO A 793 -38.73 -0.71 2.60
N PRO A 794 -38.11 -1.86 2.94
CA PRO A 794 -37.25 -1.99 4.11
C PRO A 794 -35.95 -1.16 4.01
N ARG A 795 -35.36 -0.84 5.16
CA ARG A 795 -34.08 -0.08 5.26
C ARG A 795 -32.99 -0.70 4.38
N GLY A 796 -32.20 0.15 3.72
CA GLY A 796 -31.08 -0.26 2.86
C GLY A 796 -31.46 -0.79 1.48
N SER A 797 -32.76 -0.83 1.12
CA SER A 797 -33.19 -1.21 -0.22
C SER A 797 -33.05 -0.07 -1.23
N TRP A 798 -32.74 -0.44 -2.47
CA TRP A 798 -32.71 0.48 -3.62
C TRP A 798 -34.13 0.89 -4.01
N MET A 799 -34.30 2.14 -4.43
CA MET A 799 -35.56 2.65 -4.98
C MET A 799 -35.33 3.18 -6.39
N ASP A 800 -35.80 2.43 -7.38
CA ASP A 800 -35.74 2.81 -8.79
C ASP A 800 -36.96 3.64 -9.17
N PHE A 801 -36.69 4.89 -9.53
CA PHE A 801 -37.69 5.80 -10.07
C PHE A 801 -37.49 5.91 -11.58
N ALA A 802 -38.53 5.59 -12.34
CA ALA A 802 -38.55 5.73 -13.79
C ALA A 802 -39.68 6.67 -14.21
N PHE A 803 -39.40 7.55 -15.16
CA PHE A 803 -40.35 8.51 -15.73
C PHE A 803 -40.44 8.27 -17.24
N LYS A 804 -41.63 7.95 -17.71
CA LYS A 804 -41.99 7.88 -19.13
C LYS A 804 -42.65 9.19 -19.51
N ILE A 805 -42.09 9.88 -20.49
CA ILE A 805 -42.60 11.15 -20.98
C ILE A 805 -43.06 10.95 -22.42
N LEU A 806 -44.37 11.12 -22.65
CA LEU A 806 -44.97 11.23 -23.97
C LEU A 806 -45.22 12.71 -24.25
N TRP A 807 -44.47 13.26 -25.19
CA TRP A 807 -44.41 14.69 -25.44
C TRP A 807 -45.24 15.07 -26.67
N SER A 808 -46.13 16.04 -26.51
CA SER A 808 -46.94 16.59 -27.60
C SER A 808 -46.68 18.09 -27.77
N ARG A 809 -46.45 18.50 -29.02
CA ARG A 809 -46.10 19.88 -29.38
C ARG A 809 -47.32 20.81 -29.52
N HIS A 810 -48.49 20.22 -29.73
CA HIS A 810 -49.74 20.90 -30.07
C HIS A 810 -50.93 20.40 -29.22
N GLY A 811 -50.67 19.82 -28.06
CA GLY A 811 -51.69 19.31 -27.16
C GLY A 811 -51.12 18.87 -25.82
N THR A 812 -51.93 18.16 -25.06
CA THR A 812 -51.61 17.62 -23.74
C THR A 812 -50.38 16.70 -23.78
N SER A 813 -49.38 16.95 -22.93
CA SER A 813 -48.23 16.06 -22.75
C SER A 813 -48.41 15.23 -21.47
N THR A 814 -47.99 13.97 -21.51
CA THR A 814 -48.20 13.00 -20.43
C THR A 814 -46.88 12.57 -19.80
N ILE A 815 -46.82 12.61 -18.47
CA ILE A 815 -45.70 12.16 -17.64
C ILE A 815 -46.21 11.06 -16.71
N GLU A 816 -45.76 9.83 -16.95
CA GLU A 816 -46.07 8.68 -16.12
C GLU A 816 -44.85 8.36 -15.25
N ALA A 817 -45.02 8.44 -13.92
CA ALA A 817 -43.99 8.11 -12.95
C ALA A 817 -44.19 6.69 -12.44
N PHE A 818 -43.10 5.93 -12.30
CA PHE A 818 -43.07 4.56 -11.84
C PHE A 818 -42.06 4.40 -10.70
N LEU A 819 -42.39 3.56 -9.72
CA LEU A 819 -41.52 3.18 -8.61
C LEU A 819 -41.48 1.66 -8.52
N GLY A 820 -40.29 1.06 -8.66
CA GLY A 820 -40.13 -0.39 -8.65
C GLY A 820 -41.00 -1.09 -9.71
N GLY A 821 -41.10 -0.50 -10.90
CA GLY A 821 -41.94 -0.96 -12.01
C GLY A 821 -43.45 -0.69 -11.89
N LYS A 822 -43.96 -0.22 -10.74
CA LYS A 822 -45.39 0.08 -10.57
C LYS A 822 -45.70 1.55 -10.84
N PRO A 823 -46.80 1.90 -11.54
CA PRO A 823 -47.19 3.29 -11.77
C PRO A 823 -47.55 3.97 -10.44
N LEU A 824 -46.92 5.11 -10.18
CA LEU A 824 -47.08 5.93 -8.99
C LEU A 824 -48.13 7.03 -9.22
N PHE A 825 -47.99 7.74 -10.35
CA PHE A 825 -49.00 8.66 -10.88
C PHE A 825 -48.84 8.87 -12.39
N SER A 826 -49.90 9.36 -13.05
CA SER A 826 -49.85 9.91 -14.40
C SER A 826 -50.34 11.37 -14.38
N PHE A 827 -49.55 12.29 -14.95
CA PHE A 827 -49.89 13.70 -15.15
C PHE A 827 -50.12 13.94 -16.64
N SER A 828 -51.26 14.52 -17.01
CA SER A 828 -51.55 14.97 -18.37
C SER A 828 -51.93 16.46 -18.34
N GLY A 829 -51.12 17.32 -18.98
CA GLY A 829 -51.41 18.76 -19.04
C GLY A 829 -50.56 19.57 -20.04
N PRO A 830 -50.86 20.86 -20.24
CA PRO A 830 -50.06 21.77 -21.06
C PRO A 830 -48.81 22.26 -20.32
N LEU A 831 -47.69 22.42 -21.04
CA LEU A 831 -46.41 22.90 -20.51
C LEU A 831 -46.10 24.34 -21.00
N GLY A 832 -45.45 25.16 -20.18
CA GLY A 832 -45.31 26.62 -20.40
C GLY A 832 -43.90 27.12 -20.76
N TYR A 833 -43.79 28.32 -21.33
CA TYR A 833 -42.56 28.89 -21.91
C TYR A 833 -41.82 29.91 -21.01
N ARG A 834 -40.52 30.08 -21.28
CA ARG A 834 -39.71 31.24 -20.86
C ARG A 834 -39.18 31.98 -22.11
N ASN A 835 -38.97 33.29 -22.00
CA ASN A 835 -38.68 34.15 -23.16
C ASN A 835 -37.17 34.26 -23.53
N GLU A 836 -36.94 34.75 -24.75
CA GLU A 836 -35.66 35.05 -25.42
C GLU A 836 -34.76 33.85 -25.74
N ALA A 837 -34.65 32.84 -24.87
CA ALA A 837 -34.20 31.51 -25.25
C ALA A 837 -35.42 30.61 -25.50
N LYS A 838 -35.49 29.94 -26.66
CA LYS A 838 -36.63 29.06 -27.03
C LYS A 838 -36.56 27.69 -26.32
N ALA A 839 -36.65 27.72 -25.00
CA ALA A 839 -36.63 26.56 -24.12
C ALA A 839 -37.66 26.75 -22.97
N PRO A 840 -38.75 25.98 -22.93
CA PRO A 840 -39.63 25.89 -21.77
C PRO A 840 -39.01 25.00 -20.69
N TYR A 841 -38.97 25.54 -19.48
CA TYR A 841 -38.81 24.72 -18.29
C TYR A 841 -40.17 24.25 -17.79
N PHE A 842 -40.17 23.06 -17.19
CA PHE A 842 -41.22 22.59 -16.31
C PHE A 842 -40.60 22.24 -14.97
N LYS A 843 -41.33 22.49 -13.89
CA LYS A 843 -40.88 22.29 -12.52
C LYS A 843 -41.95 21.54 -11.74
N LEU A 844 -41.85 20.21 -11.72
CA LEU A 844 -42.68 19.40 -10.84
C LEU A 844 -42.29 19.65 -9.39
N GLY A 845 -43.27 20.01 -8.55
CA GLY A 845 -43.16 19.94 -7.10
C GLY A 845 -44.01 18.78 -6.60
N LEU A 846 -43.37 17.66 -6.25
CA LEU A 846 -44.03 16.59 -5.51
C LEU A 846 -43.91 16.90 -4.02
N TYR A 847 -45.07 16.89 -3.34
CA TYR A 847 -45.19 17.14 -1.91
C TYR A 847 -45.88 15.94 -1.25
N ALA A 848 -45.24 15.43 -0.21
CA ALA A 848 -45.85 14.60 0.82
C ALA A 848 -45.72 15.35 2.15
N SER A 849 -46.80 15.48 2.89
CA SER A 849 -46.84 16.16 4.20
C SER A 849 -47.38 15.20 5.26
N GLY A 850 -46.47 14.61 6.03
CA GLY A 850 -46.78 13.58 7.02
C GLY A 850 -46.30 12.18 6.63
N PRO A 851 -46.50 11.17 7.51
CA PRO A 851 -46.13 9.78 7.25
C PRO A 851 -46.86 9.21 6.02
N ILE A 852 -46.28 8.17 5.43
CA ILE A 852 -46.58 7.66 4.06
C ILE A 852 -47.89 6.84 3.99
N ASP A 853 -48.95 7.34 4.63
CA ASP A 853 -50.29 6.77 4.69
C ASP A 853 -51.40 7.75 4.24
N VAL A 854 -51.03 8.95 3.80
CA VAL A 854 -51.89 9.97 3.17
C VAL A 854 -51.45 10.22 1.72
N PRO A 855 -52.38 10.59 0.80
CA PRO A 855 -52.09 10.68 -0.63
C PRO A 855 -51.17 11.86 -0.97
N LEU A 856 -50.29 11.67 -1.96
CA LEU A 856 -49.52 12.77 -2.54
C LEU A 856 -50.45 13.79 -3.22
N VAL A 857 -50.12 15.07 -3.09
CA VAL A 857 -50.77 16.17 -3.82
C VAL A 857 -49.74 16.83 -4.72
N ALA A 858 -50.02 16.83 -6.03
CA ALA A 858 -49.20 17.51 -7.03
C ALA A 858 -49.73 18.94 -7.26
N PHE A 859 -48.82 19.90 -7.39
CA PHE A 859 -49.14 21.31 -7.63
C PHE A 859 -48.48 21.80 -8.93
N HIS A 860 -49.15 22.70 -9.64
CA HIS A 860 -48.61 23.44 -10.77
C HIS A 860 -48.62 24.94 -10.43
N ASP A 861 -47.50 25.63 -10.62
CA ASP A 861 -47.35 27.05 -10.33
C ASP A 861 -46.46 27.75 -11.37
N ASN A 862 -46.86 28.94 -11.81
CA ASN A 862 -46.46 29.54 -13.08
C ASN A 862 -45.81 30.92 -12.87
N TYR A 863 -44.62 30.93 -12.25
CA TYR A 863 -43.97 32.13 -11.75
C TYR A 863 -43.29 33.00 -12.83
N SER A 864 -43.85 34.19 -13.08
CA SER A 864 -43.08 35.34 -13.59
C SER A 864 -42.08 35.83 -12.52
N ARG A 865 -40.89 36.29 -12.92
CA ARG A 865 -39.82 36.78 -12.01
C ARG A 865 -40.35 37.83 -11.01
N GLY A 866 -40.04 37.70 -9.71
CA GLY A 866 -40.03 38.88 -8.81
C GLY A 866 -40.33 38.71 -7.31
N LYS A 867 -40.79 37.56 -6.81
CA LYS A 867 -41.15 37.40 -5.38
C LYS A 867 -40.56 36.13 -4.76
N SER A 868 -40.42 36.13 -3.43
CA SER A 868 -39.97 35.01 -2.61
C SER A 868 -41.08 33.97 -2.39
N PHE A 869 -40.77 32.90 -1.64
CA PHE A 869 -41.55 31.66 -1.56
C PHE A 869 -42.77 31.73 -0.63
N ASP A 870 -43.00 32.87 0.01
CA ASP A 870 -43.62 32.93 1.35
C ASP A 870 -45.16 33.13 1.34
N ALA A 871 -45.80 32.95 0.18
CA ALA A 871 -47.26 33.00 0.05
C ALA A 871 -47.76 32.12 -1.11
N VAL A 872 -48.27 30.93 -0.78
CA VAL A 872 -49.12 30.12 -1.65
C VAL A 872 -50.48 29.99 -0.96
N ASP A 873 -51.54 30.44 -1.62
CA ASP A 873 -52.92 30.36 -1.13
C ASP A 873 -53.47 28.94 -1.36
N PRO A 874 -53.78 28.15 -0.30
CA PRO A 874 -54.25 26.77 -0.46
C PRO A 874 -55.65 26.64 -1.10
N SER A 875 -56.41 27.73 -1.24
CA SER A 875 -57.81 27.69 -1.71
C SER A 875 -57.98 27.32 -3.19
N ARG A 876 -56.89 27.32 -3.98
CA ARG A 876 -56.90 27.04 -5.43
C ARG A 876 -56.48 25.61 -5.79
N LEU A 877 -56.93 24.64 -5.00
CA LEU A 877 -56.72 23.21 -5.25
C LEU A 877 -57.71 22.65 -6.27
N HIS A 878 -57.21 21.88 -7.24
CA HIS A 878 -58.01 21.03 -8.12
C HIS A 878 -57.67 19.56 -7.86
N THR A 879 -58.67 18.71 -7.70
CA THR A 879 -58.54 17.27 -7.44
C THR A 879 -59.26 16.45 -8.50
N ALA A 880 -58.79 15.22 -8.74
CA ALA A 880 -59.30 14.31 -9.78
C ALA A 880 -59.53 12.89 -9.21
N ALA A 881 -60.34 12.08 -9.89
CA ALA A 881 -60.83 10.79 -9.40
C ALA A 881 -60.60 9.62 -10.38
N LEU A 882 -60.63 8.41 -9.83
CA LEU A 882 -60.30 7.12 -10.46
C LEU A 882 -61.28 6.65 -11.55
N ALA A 883 -60.79 5.74 -12.41
CA ALA A 883 -61.56 4.93 -13.37
C ALA A 883 -61.08 3.45 -13.28
N PRO A 884 -61.88 2.45 -13.72
CA PRO A 884 -61.77 1.07 -13.23
C PRO A 884 -60.89 0.13 -14.08
N GLU A 885 -60.65 -1.06 -13.51
CA GLU A 885 -59.91 -2.20 -14.08
C GLU A 885 -60.54 -2.78 -15.35
N VAL A 886 -59.70 -3.33 -16.24
CA VAL A 886 -60.10 -4.36 -17.22
C VAL A 886 -58.98 -5.41 -17.36
N ALA A 887 -59.26 -6.60 -16.82
CA ALA A 887 -58.64 -7.92 -17.09
C ALA A 887 -57.10 -8.00 -17.24
#